data_AF-M5BJW7-F1
#
_entry.id   AF-M5BJW7-F1
#
_cell.length_a   1.000
_cell.length_b   1.000
_cell.length_c   1.000
_cell.angle_alpha   90.00
_cell.angle_beta   90.00
_cell.angle_gamma   90.00
#
_symmetry.space_group_name_H-M   'P 1'
#
loop_
_entity.id
_entity.type
_entity.pdbx_description
1 polymer ?
#
loop_
_entity_poly.entity_id
_entity_poly.type
_entity_poly.pdbx_seq_one_letter_code
_entity_poly.pdbx_strand_id
1 'polypeptide(L)'
;MSKPAAAAQIVRLLVPAGKAAPTPPVGPALGARGVKSMDFCKEFNARTAHMELGIPTPTLITVQPDRTFTFTTKTPPTSYFLKKAAGIEKGTARPGHDWVGTLALKHIYEIAKIKATDEHMKHIGLEGIAKSILGSAHTTDITMAPKSKASAAGVKHKFFVDYSRPAGDGVFDAAAFEDYLRGRIKLEGKTNQLGDKIKITRDSKKLTISSTVPFSKRYVKYLTQKFLKKNSLRDWIRVVATSKDGYELRFYKIDGLGDEDEDASIALSSASPLRTAVENQVTFGLHAPESSIQVPSGFNIDLESKRLVQFSDQEEPVLVSELEKIVAKAAGKKFFDITDHPESAFAPVRVFKHSYGSPNATELVKPVLKTLSTDGPKANLEKFTSFRTRYYRSETGKQSQQWLKGKISETTEKFASSNLQTRITISEFPHSWGQNSIILRIKGSDPNAGTVIISAHQDSTNMWPFLPAPGADDDGSGTVTILESYRALIAANFTPVHDVEFHWYSAEEGGLLGSQAVAKHYHEHGANIKAQIQFDMTAWVQRGSREEVGIITDFVDPDLTAYVTKLVETYLSIPPAHTKCGYACSDHASWTKYGYPSAFSIESSFETTNHNIHSANDRIDLSDEFSFEHALEFSKLAVAFAIELGGWKK
;
A
#
# COMPACT_ATOMS: atom_id res chain seq x y z
N MET A 1 61.48 43.03 6.49
CA MET A 1 61.12 41.63 6.22
C MET A 1 60.04 41.21 7.20
N SER A 2 58.77 41.16 6.78
CA SER A 2 57.66 40.77 7.67
C SER A 2 57.67 39.26 7.90
N LYS A 3 57.52 38.83 9.16
CA LYS A 3 57.34 37.43 9.54
C LYS A 3 56.23 36.77 8.70
N PRO A 4 56.39 35.53 8.20
CA PRO A 4 55.32 34.83 7.51
C PRO A 4 54.15 34.62 8.46
N ALA A 5 52.92 34.87 7.98
CA ALA A 5 51.69 34.62 8.72
C ALA A 5 51.61 33.14 9.11
N ALA A 6 51.24 32.84 10.36
CA ALA A 6 51.08 31.48 10.83
C ALA A 6 49.99 30.77 10.00
N ALA A 7 50.30 29.60 9.44
CA ALA A 7 49.36 28.84 8.63
C ALA A 7 48.34 28.07 9.50
N ALA A 8 47.11 27.94 9.00
CA ALA A 8 46.07 27.12 9.62
C ALA A 8 46.52 25.66 9.73
N GLN A 9 46.20 25.03 10.86
CA GLN A 9 46.66 23.68 11.17
C GLN A 9 45.50 22.70 11.15
N ILE A 10 45.66 21.59 10.42
CA ILE A 10 44.63 20.57 10.28
C ILE A 10 44.94 19.39 11.20
N VAL A 11 43.97 19.00 12.02
CA VAL A 11 44.02 17.85 12.92
C VAL A 11 42.96 16.84 12.47
N ARG A 12 43.37 15.59 12.24
CA ARG A 12 42.48 14.49 11.86
C ARG A 12 42.30 13.57 13.07
N LEU A 13 41.06 13.47 13.56
CA LEU A 13 40.72 12.59 14.68
C LEU A 13 39.63 11.61 14.30
N LEU A 14 39.68 10.43 14.92
CA LEU A 14 38.58 9.48 14.92
C LEU A 14 37.87 9.59 16.26
N VAL A 15 36.67 10.15 16.27
CA VAL A 15 35.93 10.43 17.51
C VAL A 15 34.65 9.59 17.50
N PRO A 16 34.36 8.81 18.56
CA PRO A 16 33.11 8.06 18.65
C PRO A 16 31.91 9.00 18.78
N ALA A 17 30.89 8.81 17.94
CA ALA A 17 29.67 9.63 17.91
C ALA A 17 28.99 9.70 19.29
N GLY A 18 28.61 10.90 19.71
CA GLY A 18 27.96 11.15 21.00
C GLY A 18 28.78 10.82 22.26
N LYS A 19 30.06 10.43 22.12
CA LYS A 19 30.96 10.06 23.23
C LYS A 19 32.29 10.83 23.21
N ALA A 20 32.34 12.02 22.62
CA ALA A 20 33.53 12.86 22.70
C ALA A 20 33.75 13.35 24.14
N ALA A 21 34.97 13.17 24.65
CA ALA A 21 35.39 13.59 25.98
C ALA A 21 36.77 14.27 25.90
N PRO A 22 37.12 15.18 26.82
CA PRO A 22 38.41 15.88 26.85
C PRO A 22 39.60 14.97 27.26
N THR A 23 39.44 13.65 27.15
CA THR A 23 40.45 12.63 27.42
C THR A 23 41.21 12.27 26.12
N PRO A 24 42.35 11.55 26.19
CA PRO A 24 43.00 11.01 24.99
C PRO A 24 42.02 10.19 24.15
N PRO A 25 41.92 10.41 22.82
CA PRO A 25 42.84 11.15 21.95
C PRO A 25 42.51 12.65 21.73
N VAL A 26 41.33 13.13 22.14
CA VAL A 26 40.83 14.49 21.79
C VAL A 26 41.51 15.58 22.61
N GLY A 27 41.64 15.38 23.93
CA GLY A 27 42.24 16.34 24.85
C GLY A 27 43.68 16.72 24.49
N PRO A 28 44.61 15.75 24.38
CA PRO A 28 46.01 16.02 24.00
C PRO A 28 46.16 16.62 22.59
N ALA A 29 45.36 16.15 21.62
CA ALA A 29 45.49 16.58 20.22
C ALA A 29 45.06 18.04 20.00
N LEU A 30 44.03 18.50 20.70
CA LEU A 30 43.54 19.89 20.62
C LEU A 30 44.25 20.81 21.61
N GLY A 31 44.56 20.32 22.82
CA GLY A 31 45.29 21.06 23.84
C GLY A 31 46.70 21.45 23.41
N ALA A 32 47.42 20.57 22.70
CA ALA A 32 48.74 20.86 22.13
C ALA A 32 48.74 22.00 21.10
N ARG A 33 47.57 22.37 20.55
CA ARG A 33 47.37 23.46 19.58
C ARG A 33 46.64 24.67 20.17
N GLY A 34 46.43 24.70 21.50
CA GLY A 34 45.83 25.82 22.22
C GLY A 34 44.31 25.93 22.08
N VAL A 35 43.62 24.88 21.64
CA VAL A 35 42.15 24.84 21.47
C VAL A 35 41.48 24.24 22.71
N LYS A 36 40.39 24.86 23.17
CA LYS A 36 39.58 24.36 24.29
C LYS A 36 38.84 23.06 23.88
N SER A 37 39.39 21.92 24.27
CA SER A 37 38.85 20.60 23.89
C SER A 37 37.42 20.35 24.41
N MET A 38 37.02 20.98 25.51
CA MET A 38 35.67 20.88 26.06
C MET A 38 34.59 21.45 25.13
N ASP A 39 34.89 22.57 24.46
CA ASP A 39 33.93 23.23 23.57
C ASP A 39 33.72 22.38 22.30
N PHE A 40 34.80 21.82 21.76
CA PHE A 40 34.74 20.83 20.68
C PHE A 40 33.91 19.59 21.07
N CYS A 41 34.12 19.01 22.26
CA CYS A 41 33.38 17.82 22.69
C CYS A 41 31.86 18.07 22.78
N LYS A 42 31.44 19.24 23.29
CA LYS A 42 30.02 19.61 23.34
C LYS A 42 29.41 19.76 21.95
N GLU A 43 30.07 20.51 21.08
CA GLU A 43 29.58 20.76 19.72
C GLU A 43 29.55 19.48 18.87
N PHE A 44 30.58 18.63 19.01
CA PHE A 44 30.66 17.36 18.31
C PHE A 44 29.55 16.37 18.75
N ASN A 45 29.29 16.26 20.06
CA ASN A 45 28.22 15.38 20.57
C ASN A 45 26.83 15.88 20.15
N ALA A 46 26.60 17.19 20.13
CA ALA A 46 25.35 17.77 19.64
C ALA A 46 25.13 17.49 18.13
N ARG A 47 26.17 17.68 17.30
CA ARG A 47 26.07 17.42 15.86
C ARG A 47 25.95 15.93 15.51
N THR A 48 26.42 15.03 16.36
CA THR A 48 26.37 13.57 16.14
C THR A 48 25.22 12.87 16.86
N ALA A 49 24.30 13.60 17.50
CA ALA A 49 23.18 13.04 18.26
C ALA A 49 22.20 12.18 17.43
N HIS A 50 22.13 12.40 16.11
CA HIS A 50 21.30 11.63 15.19
C HIS A 50 21.94 10.29 14.75
N MET A 51 23.18 10.01 15.17
CA MET A 51 23.91 8.77 14.85
C MET A 51 23.87 7.81 16.04
N GLU A 52 23.95 6.50 15.77
CA GLU A 52 24.05 5.48 16.82
C GLU A 52 25.29 5.73 17.71
N LEU A 53 25.08 5.69 19.03
CA LEU A 53 26.10 6.04 20.04
C LEU A 53 27.36 5.17 19.90
N GLY A 54 28.51 5.82 19.81
CA GLY A 54 29.82 5.16 19.77
C GLY A 54 30.31 4.75 18.38
N ILE A 55 29.60 5.09 17.29
CA ILE A 55 30.09 4.87 15.93
C ILE A 55 31.38 5.70 15.68
N PRO A 56 32.46 5.10 15.15
CA PRO A 56 33.68 5.83 14.85
C PRO A 56 33.46 6.84 13.72
N THR A 57 33.56 8.14 14.02
CA THR A 57 33.27 9.23 13.08
C THR A 57 34.58 9.99 12.80
N PRO A 58 35.08 9.97 11.55
CA PRO A 58 36.26 10.73 11.18
C PRO A 58 35.94 12.22 11.16
N THR A 59 36.76 13.01 11.85
CA THR A 59 36.55 14.45 12.03
C THR A 59 37.80 15.20 11.62
N LEU A 60 37.63 16.14 10.70
CA LEU A 60 38.68 17.07 10.27
C LEU A 60 38.49 18.37 11.05
N ILE A 61 39.48 18.75 11.87
CA ILE A 61 39.45 19.95 12.68
C ILE A 61 40.49 20.92 12.13
N THR A 62 40.05 22.10 11.73
CA THR A 62 40.92 23.17 11.22
C THR A 62 41.09 24.19 12.34
N VAL A 63 42.32 24.32 12.85
CA VAL A 63 42.70 25.27 13.89
C VAL A 63 43.31 26.50 13.23
N GLN A 64 42.68 27.65 13.45
CA GLN A 64 43.15 28.92 12.93
C GLN A 64 44.24 29.54 13.82
N PRO A 65 45.06 30.48 13.32
CA PRO A 65 46.12 31.12 14.09
C PRO A 65 45.65 31.87 15.34
N ASP A 66 44.39 32.33 15.35
CA ASP A 66 43.71 32.97 16.46
C ASP A 66 43.20 31.98 17.53
N ARG A 67 43.53 30.69 17.39
CA ARG A 67 43.10 29.57 18.24
C ARG A 67 41.61 29.24 18.16
N THR A 68 40.88 29.79 17.18
CA THR A 68 39.54 29.31 16.83
C THR A 68 39.62 28.00 16.05
N PHE A 69 38.54 27.22 16.07
CA PHE A 69 38.48 25.95 15.34
C PHE A 69 37.18 25.82 14.56
N THR A 70 37.25 25.17 13.41
CA THR A 70 36.09 24.65 12.68
C THR A 70 36.28 23.16 12.47
N PHE A 71 35.19 22.40 12.33
CA PHE A 71 35.31 20.98 12.03
C PHE A 71 34.24 20.46 11.08
N THR A 72 34.62 19.46 10.29
CA THR A 72 33.74 18.72 9.40
C THR A 72 33.78 17.25 9.76
N THR A 73 32.62 16.66 9.99
CA THR A 73 32.46 15.22 10.21
C THR A 73 32.24 14.52 8.88
N LYS A 74 32.83 13.33 8.73
CA LYS A 74 32.60 12.44 7.58
C LYS A 74 31.83 11.22 8.02
N THR A 75 31.22 10.53 7.07
CA THR A 75 30.60 9.23 7.34
C THR A 75 31.63 8.22 7.89
N PRO A 76 31.20 7.26 8.72
CA PRO A 76 32.08 6.26 9.35
C PRO A 76 32.99 5.53 8.35
N PRO A 77 34.20 5.09 8.72
CA PRO A 77 35.13 4.47 7.77
C PRO A 77 34.50 3.31 6.99
N THR A 78 34.85 3.16 5.71
CA THR A 78 34.36 2.04 4.88
C THR A 78 34.65 0.68 5.53
N SER A 79 35.81 0.56 6.17
CA SER A 79 36.19 -0.63 6.96
C SER A 79 35.22 -0.93 8.11
N TYR A 80 34.64 0.09 8.76
CA TYR A 80 33.65 -0.10 9.82
C TYR A 80 32.35 -0.69 9.26
N PHE A 81 31.86 -0.13 8.15
CA PHE A 81 30.66 -0.62 7.48
C PHE A 81 30.83 -2.04 6.93
N LEU A 82 31.97 -2.33 6.30
CA LEU A 82 32.29 -3.65 5.77
C LEU A 82 32.36 -4.70 6.88
N LYS A 83 33.02 -4.36 8.00
CA LYS A 83 33.11 -5.24 9.18
C LYS A 83 31.75 -5.48 9.84
N LYS A 84 30.94 -4.42 10.02
CA LYS A 84 29.57 -4.52 10.56
C LYS A 84 28.67 -5.36 9.66
N ALA A 85 28.73 -5.16 8.34
CA ALA A 85 27.95 -5.92 7.37
C ALA A 85 28.41 -7.39 7.25
N ALA A 86 29.70 -7.66 7.41
CA ALA A 86 30.27 -9.00 7.38
C ALA A 86 30.20 -9.73 8.74
N GLY A 87 29.87 -9.01 9.83
CA GLY A 87 29.78 -9.55 11.18
C GLY A 87 31.15 -9.90 11.80
N ILE A 88 32.21 -9.19 11.44
CA ILE A 88 33.59 -9.44 11.91
C ILE A 88 34.12 -8.27 12.74
N GLU A 89 34.94 -8.56 13.75
CA GLU A 89 35.53 -7.52 14.62
C GLU A 89 36.94 -7.10 14.19
N LYS A 90 37.74 -8.02 13.62
CA LYS A 90 39.11 -7.79 13.12
C LYS A 90 39.31 -8.45 11.75
N GLY A 91 40.10 -7.82 10.88
CA GLY A 91 40.56 -8.41 9.61
C GLY A 91 41.77 -9.33 9.83
N THR A 92 42.28 -10.00 8.80
CA THR A 92 43.45 -10.87 8.96
C THR A 92 44.76 -10.07 9.03
N ALA A 93 45.82 -10.73 9.48
CA ALA A 93 47.18 -10.18 9.47
C ALA A 93 47.87 -10.28 8.10
N ARG A 94 47.30 -11.02 7.13
CA ARG A 94 47.87 -11.27 5.80
C ARG A 94 46.85 -10.97 4.69
N PRO A 95 46.74 -9.69 4.28
CA PRO A 95 45.78 -9.26 3.28
C PRO A 95 45.90 -10.03 1.96
N GLY A 96 44.79 -10.54 1.43
CA GLY A 96 44.70 -11.21 0.12
C GLY A 96 44.93 -12.72 0.11
N HIS A 97 45.22 -13.35 1.26
CA HIS A 97 45.45 -14.80 1.36
C HIS A 97 44.34 -15.55 2.10
N ASP A 98 43.81 -14.99 3.20
CA ASP A 98 42.80 -15.63 4.05
C ASP A 98 41.54 -14.75 4.14
N TRP A 99 40.43 -15.17 3.52
CA TRP A 99 39.17 -14.41 3.56
C TRP A 99 38.43 -14.63 4.89
N VAL A 100 38.10 -13.56 5.62
CA VAL A 100 37.47 -13.59 6.97
C VAL A 100 35.98 -13.31 6.95
N GLY A 101 35.44 -12.83 5.83
CA GLY A 101 34.02 -12.51 5.72
C GLY A 101 33.51 -12.64 4.29
N THR A 102 32.19 -12.80 4.14
CA THR A 102 31.53 -12.82 2.84
C THR A 102 30.45 -11.76 2.79
N LEU A 103 30.47 -10.90 1.77
CA LEU A 103 29.44 -9.89 1.54
C LEU A 103 28.70 -10.10 0.22
N ALA A 104 27.39 -9.86 0.26
CA ALA A 104 26.56 -9.77 -0.92
C ALA A 104 26.67 -8.36 -1.55
N LEU A 105 26.52 -8.28 -2.88
CA LEU A 105 26.56 -7.03 -3.65
C LEU A 105 25.60 -5.95 -3.13
N LYS A 106 24.44 -6.35 -2.60
CA LYS A 106 23.47 -5.43 -2.00
C LYS A 106 24.07 -4.57 -0.87
N HIS A 107 24.92 -5.15 -0.02
CA HIS A 107 25.52 -4.42 1.10
C HIS A 107 26.56 -3.42 0.60
N ILE A 108 27.28 -3.73 -0.49
CA ILE A 108 28.22 -2.79 -1.13
C ILE A 108 27.47 -1.57 -1.67
N TYR A 109 26.31 -1.79 -2.28
CA TYR A 109 25.46 -0.72 -2.82
C TYR A 109 24.87 0.18 -1.72
N GLU A 110 24.41 -0.41 -0.61
CA GLU A 110 23.92 0.33 0.56
C GLU A 110 25.02 1.20 1.20
N ILE A 111 26.24 0.65 1.34
CA ILE A 111 27.40 1.40 1.85
C ILE A 111 27.79 2.53 0.88
N ALA A 112 27.68 2.30 -0.43
CA ALA A 112 27.95 3.33 -1.44
C ALA A 112 26.97 4.50 -1.36
N LYS A 113 25.68 4.24 -1.15
CA LYS A 113 24.68 5.30 -0.95
C LYS A 113 24.97 6.16 0.27
N ILE A 114 25.38 5.53 1.38
CA ILE A 114 25.75 6.26 2.60
C ILE A 114 27.02 7.08 2.36
N LYS A 115 28.03 6.54 1.68
CA LYS A 115 29.29 7.23 1.38
C LYS A 115 29.12 8.39 0.39
N ALA A 116 28.14 8.32 -0.50
CA ALA A 116 27.83 9.36 -1.48
C ALA A 116 27.28 10.66 -0.84
N THR A 117 26.83 10.63 0.42
CA THR A 117 26.37 11.84 1.12
C THR A 117 27.52 12.73 1.61
N ASP A 118 28.74 12.21 1.66
CA ASP A 118 29.92 13.00 2.02
C ASP A 118 30.21 14.07 0.95
N GLU A 119 30.52 15.29 1.37
CA GLU A 119 30.71 16.45 0.47
C GLU A 119 31.78 16.21 -0.62
N HIS A 120 32.89 15.58 -0.25
CA HIS A 120 33.98 15.21 -1.17
C HIS A 120 33.66 14.04 -2.13
N MET A 121 32.48 13.43 -2.04
CA MET A 121 32.06 12.31 -2.90
C MET A 121 30.98 12.72 -3.92
N LYS A 122 30.46 13.96 -3.84
CA LYS A 122 29.39 14.48 -4.71
C LYS A 122 29.72 14.51 -6.21
N HIS A 123 31.01 14.46 -6.57
CA HIS A 123 31.48 14.48 -7.97
C HIS A 123 31.79 13.08 -8.54
N ILE A 124 31.61 12.02 -7.76
CA ILE A 124 31.87 10.63 -8.17
C ILE A 124 30.52 9.92 -8.32
N GLY A 125 30.27 9.31 -9.48
CA GLY A 125 29.08 8.50 -9.70
C GLY A 125 28.99 7.32 -8.73
N LEU A 126 27.76 6.91 -8.38
CA LEU A 126 27.50 5.84 -7.41
C LEU A 126 28.23 4.51 -7.75
N GLU A 127 28.38 4.21 -9.04
CA GLU A 127 29.15 3.06 -9.52
C GLU A 127 30.64 3.15 -9.19
N GLY A 128 31.24 4.35 -9.31
CA GLY A 128 32.64 4.59 -8.96
C GLY A 128 32.88 4.45 -7.46
N ILE A 129 31.94 4.94 -6.64
CA ILE A 129 31.97 4.77 -5.17
C ILE A 129 31.85 3.28 -4.82
N ALA A 130 30.94 2.55 -5.45
CA ALA A 130 30.77 1.10 -5.23
C ALA A 130 32.02 0.30 -5.62
N LYS A 131 32.70 0.63 -6.74
CA LYS A 131 33.98 0.01 -7.14
C LYS A 131 35.09 0.28 -6.12
N SER A 132 35.17 1.49 -5.57
CA SER A 132 36.13 1.84 -4.51
C SER A 132 35.88 1.06 -3.21
N ILE A 133 34.61 0.88 -2.83
CA ILE A 133 34.21 0.07 -1.67
C ILE A 133 34.50 -1.42 -1.90
N LEU A 134 34.30 -1.91 -3.12
CA LEU A 134 34.66 -3.28 -3.50
C LEU A 134 36.18 -3.50 -3.35
N GLY A 135 37.00 -2.57 -3.82
CA GLY A 135 38.45 -2.61 -3.59
C GLY A 135 38.83 -2.61 -2.10
N SER A 136 38.11 -1.82 -1.29
CA SER A 136 38.29 -1.79 0.17
C SER A 136 37.85 -3.09 0.86
N ALA A 137 36.88 -3.81 0.31
CA ALA A 137 36.46 -5.12 0.79
C ALA A 137 37.57 -6.16 0.57
N HIS A 138 38.25 -6.11 -0.60
CA HIS A 138 39.39 -6.97 -0.88
C HIS A 138 40.58 -6.72 0.05
N THR A 139 40.88 -5.46 0.39
CA THR A 139 41.96 -5.12 1.33
C THR A 139 41.61 -5.40 2.80
N THR A 140 40.34 -5.65 3.10
CA THR A 140 39.86 -6.07 4.43
C THR A 140 39.58 -7.58 4.49
N ASP A 141 40.04 -8.34 3.49
CA ASP A 141 39.89 -9.79 3.40
C ASP A 141 38.43 -10.26 3.42
N ILE A 142 37.54 -9.46 2.83
CA ILE A 142 36.13 -9.81 2.67
C ILE A 142 35.88 -10.17 1.21
N THR A 143 35.57 -11.45 0.98
CA THR A 143 35.24 -11.93 -0.37
C THR A 143 33.80 -11.60 -0.72
N MET A 144 33.55 -11.41 -2.01
CA MET A 144 32.18 -11.38 -2.52
C MET A 144 31.61 -12.78 -2.53
N ALA A 145 30.33 -12.91 -2.18
CA ALA A 145 29.63 -14.19 -2.28
C ALA A 145 29.68 -14.68 -3.75
N PRO A 146 30.18 -15.89 -4.04
CA PRO A 146 30.13 -16.43 -5.38
C PRO A 146 28.68 -16.60 -5.82
N LYS A 147 28.39 -16.33 -7.11
CA LYS A 147 27.15 -16.78 -7.74
C LYS A 147 27.15 -18.31 -7.65
N SER A 148 26.19 -18.86 -6.92
CA SER A 148 26.15 -20.23 -6.41
C SER A 148 26.66 -21.35 -7.34
N LYS A 149 27.61 -22.16 -6.86
CA LYS A 149 27.80 -23.58 -7.22
C LYS A 149 28.26 -24.39 -5.98
N ALA A 150 27.83 -25.65 -5.89
CA ALA A 150 27.84 -26.51 -4.69
C ALA A 150 28.95 -27.60 -4.67
N SER A 151 29.31 -28.12 -3.48
CA SER A 151 29.90 -29.47 -3.17
C SER A 151 29.88 -29.67 -1.61
N ALA A 152 29.26 -30.71 -0.98
CA ALA A 152 29.54 -32.16 -0.77
C ALA A 152 30.75 -32.44 0.19
N ALA A 153 30.78 -33.31 1.23
CA ALA A 153 29.87 -34.31 1.85
C ALA A 153 30.37 -34.67 3.30
N GLY A 154 29.52 -35.27 4.16
CA GLY A 154 29.97 -36.21 5.22
C GLY A 154 29.65 -35.96 6.71
N VAL A 155 28.92 -34.91 7.11
CA VAL A 155 28.62 -34.65 8.54
C VAL A 155 27.18 -35.03 8.87
N LYS A 156 26.99 -35.87 9.89
CA LYS A 156 25.66 -36.12 10.47
C LYS A 156 25.23 -34.91 11.29
N HIS A 157 24.19 -34.21 10.83
CA HIS A 157 23.64 -33.04 11.49
C HIS A 157 22.31 -33.39 12.15
N LYS A 158 22.12 -33.00 13.42
CA LYS A 158 20.86 -33.18 14.14
C LYS A 158 20.41 -31.83 14.66
N PHE A 159 19.22 -31.38 14.24
CA PHE A 159 18.63 -30.10 14.69
C PHE A 159 17.24 -30.32 15.28
N PHE A 160 16.79 -29.42 16.14
CA PHE A 160 15.42 -29.45 16.66
C PHE A 160 14.77 -28.06 16.73
N VAL A 161 13.45 -28.05 16.67
CA VAL A 161 12.59 -26.88 16.93
C VAL A 161 11.66 -27.26 18.07
N ASP A 162 11.83 -26.59 19.20
CA ASP A 162 10.94 -26.67 20.36
C ASP A 162 9.75 -25.73 20.14
N TYR A 163 8.55 -26.28 20.19
CA TYR A 163 7.29 -25.55 20.04
C TYR A 163 6.36 -25.77 21.24
N SER A 164 6.87 -26.28 22.36
CA SER A 164 6.05 -26.74 23.48
C SER A 164 5.07 -25.67 24.00
N ARG A 165 5.48 -24.39 23.97
CA ARG A 165 4.67 -23.26 24.40
C ARG A 165 3.55 -22.94 23.39
N PRO A 166 3.85 -22.54 22.14
CA PRO A 166 2.79 -22.30 21.17
C PRO A 166 1.86 -23.48 20.85
N ALA A 167 2.36 -24.72 20.94
CA ALA A 167 1.51 -25.90 20.72
C ALA A 167 0.65 -26.23 21.95
N GLY A 168 1.15 -25.97 23.17
CA GLY A 168 0.37 -26.10 24.39
C GLY A 168 -0.81 -25.12 24.44
N ASP A 169 -0.61 -23.91 23.91
CA ASP A 169 -1.63 -22.85 23.84
C ASP A 169 -2.55 -22.98 22.61
N GLY A 170 -2.44 -24.05 21.82
CA GLY A 170 -3.25 -24.28 20.61
C GLY A 170 -2.92 -23.39 19.40
N VAL A 171 -1.91 -22.53 19.50
CA VAL A 171 -1.52 -21.55 18.48
C VAL A 171 -0.65 -22.15 17.37
N PHE A 172 0.01 -23.30 17.63
CA PHE A 172 0.94 -23.93 16.69
C PHE A 172 0.60 -25.38 16.39
N ASP A 173 0.17 -25.64 15.15
CA ASP A 173 -0.08 -26.99 14.66
C ASP A 173 1.23 -27.72 14.31
N ALA A 174 1.63 -28.62 15.21
CA ALA A 174 2.83 -29.43 15.07
C ALA A 174 2.75 -30.48 13.94
N ALA A 175 1.55 -30.99 13.61
CA ALA A 175 1.36 -31.97 12.54
C ALA A 175 1.47 -31.29 11.17
N ALA A 176 0.79 -30.17 10.97
CA ALA A 176 0.93 -29.37 9.76
C ALA A 176 2.36 -28.84 9.56
N PHE A 177 3.07 -28.55 10.66
CA PHE A 177 4.48 -28.17 10.58
C PHE A 177 5.39 -29.32 10.12
N GLU A 178 5.13 -30.54 10.57
CA GLU A 178 5.84 -31.74 10.09
C GLU A 178 5.63 -31.96 8.60
N ASP A 179 4.38 -31.93 8.14
CA ASP A 179 4.03 -32.13 6.73
C ASP A 179 4.62 -31.03 5.84
N TYR A 180 4.60 -29.79 6.33
CA TYR A 180 5.23 -28.66 5.65
C TYR A 180 6.74 -28.89 5.47
N LEU A 181 7.44 -29.34 6.50
CA LEU A 181 8.88 -29.62 6.40
C LEU A 181 9.15 -30.78 5.46
N ARG A 182 8.33 -31.85 5.49
CA ARG A 182 8.43 -32.97 4.55
C ARG A 182 8.27 -32.50 3.09
N GLY A 183 7.32 -31.59 2.84
CA GLY A 183 7.05 -31.06 1.50
C GLY A 183 8.01 -29.98 1.00
N ARG A 184 8.75 -29.29 1.90
CA ARG A 184 9.57 -28.12 1.55
C ARG A 184 11.06 -28.30 1.71
N ILE A 185 11.52 -29.30 2.46
CA ILE A 185 12.94 -29.66 2.51
C ILE A 185 13.34 -30.22 1.13
N LYS A 186 14.35 -29.59 0.53
CA LYS A 186 14.93 -30.01 -0.74
C LYS A 186 16.17 -30.85 -0.52
N LEU A 187 16.21 -32.04 -1.11
CA LEU A 187 17.43 -32.83 -1.27
C LEU A 187 17.90 -32.66 -2.72
N GLU A 188 19.12 -32.15 -2.92
CA GLU A 188 19.70 -31.91 -4.25
C GLU A 188 18.79 -31.10 -5.21
N GLY A 189 18.00 -30.18 -4.65
CA GLY A 189 17.12 -29.28 -5.40
C GLY A 189 15.71 -29.79 -5.66
N LYS A 190 15.41 -31.06 -5.36
CA LYS A 190 14.07 -31.68 -5.51
C LYS A 190 13.35 -31.80 -4.16
N THR A 191 12.05 -31.52 -4.14
CA THR A 191 11.15 -31.71 -2.98
C THR A 191 10.49 -33.09 -3.02
N ASN A 192 9.92 -33.58 -1.90
CA ASN A 192 9.23 -34.87 -1.79
C ASN A 192 10.07 -36.13 -2.02
N GLN A 193 11.40 -36.03 -1.96
CA GLN A 193 12.33 -37.18 -2.08
C GLN A 193 13.39 -37.14 -0.96
N LEU A 194 12.96 -37.28 0.30
CA LEU A 194 13.86 -37.20 1.44
C LEU A 194 14.72 -38.48 1.64
N GLY A 195 14.20 -39.65 1.23
CA GLY A 195 14.84 -40.96 1.37
C GLY A 195 15.31 -41.27 2.80
N ASP A 196 16.31 -42.14 2.95
CA ASP A 196 16.93 -42.45 4.26
C ASP A 196 17.93 -41.39 4.74
N LYS A 197 18.16 -40.33 3.94
CA LYS A 197 19.21 -39.35 4.19
C LYS A 197 18.79 -38.23 5.15
N ILE A 198 17.49 -37.88 5.19
CA ILE A 198 16.91 -36.88 6.10
C ILE A 198 15.69 -37.47 6.81
N LYS A 199 15.80 -37.66 8.13
CA LYS A 199 14.72 -38.18 8.98
C LYS A 199 14.14 -37.06 9.85
N ILE A 200 12.83 -36.88 9.76
CA ILE A 200 12.05 -35.94 10.59
C ILE A 200 11.24 -36.76 11.59
N THR A 201 11.29 -36.40 12.87
CA THR A 201 10.56 -37.07 13.94
C THR A 201 9.95 -36.02 14.86
N ARG A 202 8.66 -36.18 15.17
CA ARG A 202 7.85 -35.28 15.98
C ARG A 202 7.54 -35.92 17.34
N ASP A 203 7.60 -35.11 18.39
CA ASP A 203 7.13 -35.40 19.75
C ASP A 203 6.08 -34.34 20.14
N SER A 204 5.41 -34.49 21.28
CA SER A 204 4.45 -33.51 21.82
C SER A 204 5.02 -32.11 22.01
N LYS A 205 6.34 -31.98 22.22
CA LYS A 205 6.99 -30.69 22.54
C LYS A 205 7.94 -30.17 21.47
N LYS A 206 8.51 -31.04 20.64
CA LYS A 206 9.58 -30.68 19.70
C LYS A 206 9.58 -31.52 18.45
N LEU A 207 10.09 -30.96 17.36
CA LEU A 207 10.36 -31.67 16.12
C LEU A 207 11.87 -31.71 15.85
N THR A 208 12.38 -32.91 15.56
CA THR A 208 13.81 -33.21 15.35
C THR A 208 14.07 -33.60 13.91
N ILE A 209 15.12 -33.03 13.31
CA ILE A 209 15.58 -33.29 11.94
C ILE A 209 17.00 -33.86 12.02
N SER A 210 17.18 -35.08 11.54
CA SER A 210 18.50 -35.74 11.44
C SER A 210 18.88 -35.90 9.97
N SER A 211 20.02 -35.36 9.56
CA SER A 211 20.53 -35.40 8.18
C SER A 211 21.91 -36.03 8.13
N THR A 212 22.14 -36.91 7.15
CA THR A 212 23.46 -37.50 6.83
C THR A 212 24.19 -36.74 5.71
N VAL A 213 23.51 -35.78 5.09
CA VAL A 213 24.04 -34.86 4.07
C VAL A 213 24.19 -33.45 4.65
N PRO A 214 25.01 -32.57 4.03
CA PRO A 214 25.16 -31.19 4.49
C PRO A 214 23.81 -30.50 4.65
N PHE A 215 23.48 -30.11 5.88
CA PHE A 215 22.19 -29.55 6.24
C PHE A 215 22.40 -28.42 7.24
N SER A 216 21.87 -27.24 6.95
CA SER A 216 22.18 -26.06 7.75
C SER A 216 21.10 -25.76 8.78
N LYS A 217 21.53 -25.40 9.99
CA LYS A 217 20.66 -24.90 11.06
C LYS A 217 19.83 -23.70 10.57
N ARG A 218 20.42 -22.79 9.80
CA ARG A 218 19.73 -21.60 9.24
C ARG A 218 18.61 -21.99 8.27
N TYR A 219 18.76 -23.09 7.53
CA TYR A 219 17.70 -23.57 6.65
C TYR A 219 16.48 -24.04 7.44
N VAL A 220 16.68 -24.67 8.60
CA VAL A 220 15.61 -24.99 9.55
C VAL A 220 14.92 -23.70 10.00
N LYS A 221 15.65 -22.69 10.48
CA LYS A 221 15.07 -21.39 10.87
C LYS A 221 14.28 -20.74 9.74
N TYR A 222 14.81 -20.75 8.52
CA TYR A 222 14.15 -20.18 7.36
C TYR A 222 12.82 -20.88 7.08
N LEU A 223 12.82 -22.22 7.05
CA LEU A 223 11.60 -22.99 6.81
C LEU A 223 10.60 -22.81 7.96
N THR A 224 11.05 -22.77 9.21
CA THR A 224 10.20 -22.46 10.36
C THR A 224 9.60 -21.06 10.24
N GLN A 225 10.40 -20.03 9.94
CA GLN A 225 9.89 -18.67 9.75
C GLN A 225 8.96 -18.55 8.53
N LYS A 226 9.20 -19.35 7.48
CA LYS A 226 8.33 -19.39 6.31
C LYS A 226 7.03 -20.12 6.58
N PHE A 227 7.04 -21.17 7.40
CA PHE A 227 5.85 -21.81 7.93
C PHE A 227 5.07 -20.85 8.82
N LEU A 228 5.74 -20.18 9.77
CA LEU A 228 5.10 -19.16 10.61
C LEU A 228 4.53 -18.03 9.75
N LYS A 229 5.24 -17.55 8.71
CA LYS A 229 4.70 -16.55 7.78
C LYS A 229 3.50 -17.09 6.97
N LYS A 230 3.56 -18.34 6.51
CA LYS A 230 2.48 -18.96 5.72
C LYS A 230 1.20 -19.11 6.55
N ASN A 231 1.33 -19.39 7.85
CA ASN A 231 0.21 -19.54 8.77
C ASN A 231 -0.01 -18.27 9.62
N SER A 232 0.53 -17.12 9.22
CA SER A 232 0.37 -15.82 9.91
C SER A 232 0.82 -15.78 11.39
N LEU A 233 1.67 -16.71 11.82
CA LEU A 233 2.20 -16.81 13.18
C LEU A 233 3.50 -16.00 13.41
N ARG A 234 4.05 -15.33 12.38
CA ARG A 234 5.36 -14.65 12.45
C ARG A 234 5.34 -13.39 13.35
N ASP A 235 4.17 -12.81 13.50
CA ASP A 235 3.96 -11.58 14.26
C ASP A 235 3.86 -11.87 15.77
N TRP A 236 3.54 -13.12 16.12
CA TRP A 236 3.35 -13.61 17.49
C TRP A 236 4.49 -14.47 17.98
N ILE A 237 5.12 -15.24 17.08
CA ILE A 237 6.12 -16.24 17.44
C ILE A 237 7.46 -15.90 16.80
N ARG A 238 8.48 -15.71 17.63
CA ARG A 238 9.87 -15.62 17.21
C ARG A 238 10.56 -16.98 17.30
N VAL A 239 11.33 -17.28 16.26
CA VAL A 239 12.25 -18.42 16.24
C VAL A 239 13.57 -18.01 16.89
N VAL A 240 13.74 -18.34 18.17
CA VAL A 240 14.89 -17.97 19.00
C VAL A 240 15.89 -19.11 19.01
N ALA A 241 17.18 -18.83 18.76
CA ALA A 241 18.22 -19.85 18.83
C ALA A 241 18.51 -20.18 20.30
N THR A 242 18.37 -21.43 20.71
CA THR A 242 18.58 -21.87 22.10
C THR A 242 19.91 -22.58 22.32
N SER A 243 20.39 -23.33 21.33
CA SER A 243 21.67 -24.04 21.40
C SER A 243 22.35 -24.08 20.04
N LYS A 244 23.51 -24.73 19.90
CA LYS A 244 24.13 -24.94 18.58
C LYS A 244 23.24 -25.78 17.64
N ASP A 245 22.33 -26.57 18.20
CA ASP A 245 21.52 -27.54 17.46
C ASP A 245 20.02 -27.22 17.49
N GLY A 246 19.58 -26.25 18.30
CA GLY A 246 18.16 -26.00 18.57
C GLY A 246 17.66 -24.59 18.28
N TYR A 247 16.36 -24.50 17.95
CA TYR A 247 15.54 -23.29 18.08
C TYR A 247 14.37 -23.55 19.01
N GLU A 248 13.85 -22.49 19.61
CA GLU A 248 12.62 -22.48 20.39
C GLU A 248 11.68 -21.42 19.82
N LEU A 249 10.40 -21.76 19.74
CA LEU A 249 9.34 -20.85 19.38
C LEU A 249 8.86 -20.12 20.64
N ARG A 250 9.11 -18.81 20.69
CA ARG A 250 8.73 -17.96 21.83
C ARG A 250 7.80 -16.85 21.38
N PHE A 251 6.81 -16.56 22.21
CA PHE A 251 6.05 -15.32 22.11
C PHE A 251 6.94 -14.11 22.38
N TYR A 252 6.56 -12.95 21.85
CA TYR A 252 7.20 -11.68 22.16
C TYR A 252 6.96 -11.36 23.65
N LYS A 253 8.01 -11.00 24.41
CA LYS A 253 7.84 -10.50 25.78
C LYS A 253 7.52 -9.01 25.77
N ILE A 254 6.49 -8.63 26.51
CA ILE A 254 6.20 -7.27 26.97
C ILE A 254 6.51 -7.25 28.47
N ASP A 255 7.30 -6.28 28.93
CA ASP A 255 7.58 -6.10 30.36
C ASP A 255 6.42 -5.35 31.03
N GLY A 256 5.97 -5.88 32.16
CA GLY A 256 5.05 -5.23 33.09
C GLY A 256 3.59 -5.61 32.90
N LEU A 257 3.12 -6.55 33.72
CA LEU A 257 1.80 -6.59 34.38
C LEU A 257 1.84 -7.75 35.39
N GLY A 258 1.47 -7.45 36.64
CA GLY A 258 1.34 -8.40 37.74
C GLY A 258 -0.05 -9.04 37.79
N ASP A 259 -0.14 -10.12 38.58
CA ASP A 259 -1.25 -11.06 38.70
C ASP A 259 -2.54 -10.50 39.37
N GLU A 260 -3.61 -11.30 39.24
CA GLU A 260 -4.90 -11.34 40.00
C GLU A 260 -6.01 -10.37 39.50
N ASP A 261 -7.30 -10.75 39.33
CA ASP A 261 -8.06 -11.95 39.73
C ASP A 261 -9.40 -12.08 38.94
N GLU A 262 -10.05 -13.23 39.15
CA GLU A 262 -11.25 -13.83 38.53
C GLU A 262 -12.63 -13.17 38.77
N ASP A 263 -13.60 -13.71 38.00
CA ASP A 263 -15.05 -13.83 38.23
C ASP A 263 -16.04 -12.71 37.82
N ALA A 264 -16.85 -13.02 36.79
CA ALA A 264 -18.31 -12.94 36.86
C ALA A 264 -18.99 -13.65 35.67
N SER A 265 -19.56 -14.83 35.92
CA SER A 265 -20.50 -15.52 35.05
C SER A 265 -21.94 -15.00 35.25
N ILE A 266 -22.68 -14.71 34.17
CA ILE A 266 -24.15 -14.75 34.18
C ILE A 266 -24.66 -15.34 32.85
N ALA A 267 -25.43 -16.42 32.96
CA ALA A 267 -26.13 -17.08 31.87
C ALA A 267 -27.51 -16.44 31.62
N LEU A 268 -27.92 -16.35 30.34
CA LEU A 268 -29.34 -16.33 29.95
C LEU A 268 -29.52 -16.85 28.50
N SER A 269 -30.53 -17.69 28.35
CA SER A 269 -30.79 -18.68 27.30
C SER A 269 -31.66 -18.19 26.12
N SER A 270 -31.52 -18.90 24.97
CA SER A 270 -32.46 -19.10 23.83
C SER A 270 -32.88 -17.86 23.00
N ALA A 271 -32.88 -17.79 21.65
CA ALA A 271 -32.75 -18.75 20.53
C ALA A 271 -32.48 -17.99 19.19
N SER A 272 -31.83 -18.65 18.19
CA SER A 272 -31.88 -18.47 16.70
C SER A 272 -30.50 -18.48 16.00
N PRO A 273 -30.39 -18.97 14.74
CA PRO A 273 -29.12 -19.35 14.07
C PRO A 273 -28.22 -18.18 13.61
N LEU A 274 -28.58 -16.92 13.91
CA LEU A 274 -27.72 -15.75 13.66
C LEU A 274 -26.58 -15.61 14.68
N ARG A 275 -26.65 -16.30 15.82
CA ARG A 275 -25.65 -16.17 16.90
C ARG A 275 -24.35 -16.94 16.66
N THR A 276 -24.33 -17.95 15.79
CA THR A 276 -23.14 -18.79 15.58
C THR A 276 -22.00 -18.03 14.88
N ALA A 277 -22.28 -16.91 14.23
CA ALA A 277 -21.26 -16.01 13.68
C ALA A 277 -20.77 -14.93 14.68
N VAL A 278 -21.55 -14.64 15.72
CA VAL A 278 -21.25 -13.57 16.70
C VAL A 278 -20.45 -14.09 17.90
N GLU A 279 -20.48 -15.39 18.18
CA GLU A 279 -19.84 -16.01 19.35
C GLU A 279 -18.41 -16.53 19.09
N ASN A 280 -17.94 -16.56 17.84
CA ASN A 280 -16.53 -16.83 17.52
C ASN A 280 -15.75 -15.52 17.51
N GLN A 281 -15.22 -15.11 18.68
CA GLN A 281 -14.18 -14.09 18.76
C GLN A 281 -12.90 -14.61 18.07
N VAL A 282 -12.82 -14.48 16.74
CA VAL A 282 -11.55 -14.48 16.04
C VAL A 282 -10.91 -13.14 16.35
N THR A 283 -10.01 -13.09 17.33
CA THR A 283 -9.21 -11.90 17.61
C THR A 283 -8.37 -11.58 16.38
N PHE A 284 -8.78 -10.54 15.64
CA PHE A 284 -7.98 -10.00 14.57
C PHE A 284 -6.68 -9.45 15.17
N GLY A 285 -5.57 -9.95 14.68
CA GLY A 285 -4.26 -9.79 15.32
C GLY A 285 -3.55 -8.46 15.08
N LEU A 286 -4.28 -7.34 14.93
CA LEU A 286 -3.70 -6.02 14.77
C LEU A 286 -3.91 -5.21 16.06
N HIS A 287 -3.12 -5.45 17.09
CA HIS A 287 -3.17 -4.54 18.25
C HIS A 287 -2.65 -3.17 17.85
N ALA A 288 -3.57 -2.21 17.82
CA ALA A 288 -3.24 -0.81 17.79
C ALA A 288 -2.64 -0.38 19.13
N PRO A 289 -1.71 0.59 19.16
CA PRO A 289 -1.19 1.12 20.42
C PRO A 289 -2.34 1.73 21.23
N GLU A 290 -2.63 1.21 22.42
CA GLU A 290 -3.69 1.75 23.28
C GLU A 290 -3.37 3.17 23.77
N SER A 291 -4.35 4.07 23.57
CA SER A 291 -4.62 5.30 24.33
C SER A 291 -3.83 6.61 24.08
N SER A 292 -3.34 6.89 22.87
CA SER A 292 -2.81 8.25 22.58
C SER A 292 -3.14 8.87 21.22
N ILE A 293 -3.97 8.22 20.39
CA ILE A 293 -4.38 8.79 19.10
C ILE A 293 -5.63 9.66 19.34
N GLN A 294 -5.43 10.97 19.40
CA GLN A 294 -6.55 11.92 19.44
C GLN A 294 -7.09 12.15 18.03
N VAL A 295 -8.40 11.91 17.85
CA VAL A 295 -9.11 12.27 16.62
C VAL A 295 -9.14 13.80 16.51
N PRO A 296 -8.57 14.40 15.46
CA PRO A 296 -8.57 15.84 15.31
C PRO A 296 -9.98 16.40 15.16
N SER A 297 -10.17 17.66 15.55
CA SER A 297 -11.41 18.39 15.31
C SER A 297 -11.77 18.38 13.81
N GLY A 298 -13.05 18.20 13.49
CA GLY A 298 -13.53 18.10 12.11
C GLY A 298 -13.54 16.67 11.55
N PHE A 299 -13.20 15.65 12.36
CA PHE A 299 -13.36 14.24 12.02
C PHE A 299 -14.33 13.57 13.01
N ASN A 300 -15.27 12.79 12.49
CA ASN A 300 -16.20 11.99 13.27
C ASN A 300 -15.88 10.49 13.09
N ILE A 301 -14.87 10.02 13.82
CA ILE A 301 -14.42 8.63 13.77
C ILE A 301 -14.37 8.08 15.19
N ASP A 302 -15.14 7.02 15.43
CA ASP A 302 -14.96 6.17 16.60
C ASP A 302 -13.97 5.05 16.24
N LEU A 303 -12.73 5.16 16.73
CA LEU A 303 -11.63 4.24 16.46
C LEU A 303 -11.86 2.84 17.04
N GLU A 304 -12.68 2.72 18.09
CA GLU A 304 -12.98 1.46 18.75
C GLU A 304 -14.23 0.78 18.20
N SER A 305 -15.02 1.50 17.38
CA SER A 305 -16.22 0.95 16.77
C SER A 305 -15.90 -0.34 16.01
N LYS A 306 -16.68 -1.39 16.29
CA LYS A 306 -16.50 -2.70 15.66
C LYS A 306 -17.05 -2.70 14.24
N ARG A 307 -16.27 -3.27 13.33
CA ARG A 307 -16.52 -3.38 11.90
C ARG A 307 -16.38 -4.81 11.44
N LEU A 308 -17.36 -5.30 10.69
CA LEU A 308 -17.30 -6.62 10.06
C LEU A 308 -16.67 -6.44 8.68
N VAL A 309 -15.44 -6.93 8.51
CA VAL A 309 -14.61 -6.67 7.34
C VAL A 309 -14.27 -7.97 6.62
N GLN A 310 -14.44 -7.98 5.31
CA GLN A 310 -14.13 -9.12 4.45
C GLN A 310 -12.96 -8.79 3.53
N PHE A 311 -11.84 -9.50 3.67
CA PHE A 311 -10.59 -9.25 2.94
C PHE A 311 -10.46 -10.05 1.63
N SER A 312 -11.22 -11.12 1.46
CA SER A 312 -11.31 -11.89 0.21
C SER A 312 -12.69 -12.51 0.04
N ASP A 313 -13.02 -12.92 -1.17
CA ASP A 313 -14.24 -13.67 -1.51
C ASP A 313 -14.25 -15.12 -0.98
N GLN A 314 -13.10 -15.61 -0.49
CA GLN A 314 -12.92 -16.98 -0.01
C GLN A 314 -12.78 -17.07 1.52
N GLU A 315 -12.61 -15.94 2.20
CA GLU A 315 -12.43 -15.88 3.65
C GLU A 315 -13.71 -15.37 4.32
N GLU A 316 -13.99 -15.92 5.50
CA GLU A 316 -15.07 -15.43 6.36
C GLU A 316 -14.81 -13.98 6.78
N PRO A 317 -15.85 -13.14 6.87
CA PRO A 317 -15.72 -11.80 7.41
C PRO A 317 -15.19 -11.82 8.85
N VAL A 318 -14.32 -10.87 9.19
CA VAL A 318 -13.69 -10.77 10.50
C VAL A 318 -14.13 -9.50 11.19
N LEU A 319 -14.43 -9.59 12.49
CA LEU A 319 -14.74 -8.43 13.31
C LEU A 319 -13.43 -7.74 13.73
N VAL A 320 -13.28 -6.47 13.36
CA VAL A 320 -12.11 -5.63 13.63
C VAL A 320 -12.56 -4.29 14.23
N SER A 321 -11.70 -3.54 14.90
CA SER A 321 -11.99 -2.14 15.21
C SER A 321 -11.82 -1.25 13.97
N GLU A 322 -12.43 -0.07 13.96
CA GLU A 322 -12.19 0.93 12.91
C GLU A 322 -10.71 1.26 12.78
N LEU A 323 -9.97 1.30 13.88
CA LEU A 323 -8.53 1.50 13.91
C LEU A 323 -7.77 0.36 13.23
N GLU A 324 -8.12 -0.89 13.50
CA GLU A 324 -7.56 -2.06 12.82
C GLU A 324 -7.86 -2.05 11.32
N LYS A 325 -9.07 -1.61 10.93
CA LYS A 325 -9.46 -1.41 9.54
C LYS A 325 -8.60 -0.35 8.84
N ILE A 326 -8.37 0.80 9.49
CA ILE A 326 -7.48 1.86 9.00
C ILE A 326 -6.06 1.32 8.83
N VAL A 327 -5.52 0.59 9.81
CA VAL A 327 -4.19 -0.01 9.74
C VAL A 327 -4.09 -1.05 8.62
N ALA A 328 -5.13 -1.85 8.40
CA ALA A 328 -5.18 -2.79 7.29
C ALA A 328 -5.13 -2.08 5.94
N LYS A 329 -5.90 -1.00 5.76
CA LYS A 329 -5.87 -0.18 4.53
C LYS A 329 -4.49 0.44 4.30
N ALA A 330 -3.88 1.00 5.34
CA ALA A 330 -2.52 1.56 5.29
C ALA A 330 -1.45 0.51 4.92
N ALA A 331 -1.69 -0.76 5.22
CA ALA A 331 -0.85 -1.89 4.82
C ALA A 331 -1.14 -2.38 3.37
N GLY A 332 -2.00 -1.69 2.62
CA GLY A 332 -2.39 -2.03 1.25
C GLY A 332 -3.38 -3.19 1.16
N LYS A 333 -4.06 -3.54 2.26
CA LYS A 333 -5.13 -4.55 2.21
C LYS A 333 -6.41 -3.90 1.71
N LYS A 334 -6.98 -4.47 0.65
CA LYS A 334 -8.31 -4.18 0.15
C LYS A 334 -9.36 -4.99 0.92
N PHE A 335 -10.54 -4.42 1.10
CA PHE A 335 -11.62 -5.09 1.83
C PHE A 335 -12.98 -4.46 1.55
N PHE A 336 -14.02 -5.26 1.74
CA PHE A 336 -15.36 -4.75 2.00
C PHE A 336 -15.54 -4.55 3.50
N ASP A 337 -16.07 -3.39 3.91
CA ASP A 337 -16.70 -3.25 5.21
C ASP A 337 -18.18 -3.57 5.03
N ILE A 338 -18.59 -4.74 5.52
CA ILE A 338 -19.95 -5.26 5.39
C ILE A 338 -20.74 -5.10 6.69
N THR A 339 -20.30 -4.24 7.60
CA THR A 339 -20.94 -4.05 8.92
C THR A 339 -22.43 -3.80 8.81
N ASP A 340 -22.83 -2.96 7.85
CA ASP A 340 -24.24 -2.57 7.64
C ASP A 340 -24.96 -3.53 6.66
N HIS A 341 -24.23 -4.45 6.03
CA HIS A 341 -24.70 -5.33 4.96
C HIS A 341 -24.14 -6.77 5.08
N PRO A 342 -24.23 -7.44 6.24
CA PRO A 342 -23.61 -8.74 6.47
C PRO A 342 -24.16 -9.83 5.55
N GLU A 343 -25.39 -9.70 5.07
CA GLU A 343 -26.02 -10.60 4.11
C GLU A 343 -25.28 -10.63 2.76
N SER A 344 -24.55 -9.56 2.41
CA SER A 344 -23.79 -9.48 1.17
C SER A 344 -22.61 -10.45 1.12
N ALA A 345 -22.14 -10.96 2.26
CA ALA A 345 -21.10 -11.98 2.31
C ALA A 345 -21.58 -13.36 1.81
N PHE A 346 -22.89 -13.60 1.89
CA PHE A 346 -23.50 -14.91 1.60
C PHE A 346 -24.56 -14.85 0.49
N ALA A 347 -24.73 -13.67 -0.12
CA ALA A 347 -25.71 -13.48 -1.18
C ALA A 347 -25.35 -14.40 -2.36
N PRO A 348 -26.21 -15.35 -2.76
CA PRO A 348 -25.97 -16.13 -3.96
C PRO A 348 -25.96 -15.17 -5.15
N VAL A 349 -24.85 -15.12 -5.88
CA VAL A 349 -24.72 -14.28 -7.08
C VAL A 349 -25.79 -14.73 -8.09
N ARG A 350 -26.88 -13.98 -8.18
CA ARG A 350 -27.84 -14.14 -9.28
C ARG A 350 -27.20 -13.55 -10.53
N VAL A 351 -26.59 -14.42 -11.34
CA VAL A 351 -26.04 -14.00 -12.63
C VAL A 351 -27.21 -13.78 -13.59
N PHE A 352 -27.56 -12.51 -13.82
CA PHE A 352 -28.49 -12.16 -14.89
C PHE A 352 -27.76 -12.25 -16.23
N LYS A 353 -28.22 -13.13 -17.12
CA LYS A 353 -27.68 -13.20 -18.49
C LYS A 353 -28.09 -11.95 -19.27
N HIS A 354 -27.11 -11.12 -19.58
CA HIS A 354 -27.28 -9.96 -20.45
C HIS A 354 -26.60 -10.23 -21.79
N SER A 355 -27.11 -9.63 -22.86
CA SER A 355 -26.48 -9.69 -24.17
C SER A 355 -26.30 -8.28 -24.66
N TYR A 356 -25.04 -7.90 -24.87
CA TYR A 356 -24.69 -6.60 -25.45
C TYR A 356 -24.35 -6.80 -26.92
N GLY A 357 -24.92 -5.94 -27.78
CA GLY A 357 -24.70 -5.98 -29.22
C GLY A 357 -23.29 -5.52 -29.62
N SER A 358 -23.16 -5.01 -30.84
CA SER A 358 -22.00 -4.20 -31.22
C SER A 358 -22.37 -2.72 -31.14
N PRO A 359 -21.43 -1.81 -30.81
CA PRO A 359 -21.67 -0.37 -30.87
C PRO A 359 -22.21 0.03 -32.25
N ASN A 360 -23.30 0.78 -32.28
CA ASN A 360 -23.97 1.15 -33.54
C ASN A 360 -24.50 2.59 -33.56
N ALA A 361 -24.29 3.36 -32.49
CA ALA A 361 -24.74 4.75 -32.36
C ALA A 361 -23.67 5.77 -32.77
N THR A 362 -22.72 5.40 -33.63
CA THR A 362 -21.53 6.22 -33.96
C THR A 362 -21.87 7.62 -34.46
N GLU A 363 -22.92 7.76 -35.27
CA GLU A 363 -23.39 9.05 -35.79
C GLU A 363 -23.98 9.97 -34.70
N LEU A 364 -24.42 9.39 -33.57
CA LEU A 364 -24.91 10.12 -32.40
C LEU A 364 -23.78 10.42 -31.41
N VAL A 365 -22.85 9.49 -31.23
CA VAL A 365 -21.73 9.59 -30.28
C VAL A 365 -20.69 10.62 -30.74
N LYS A 366 -20.15 10.49 -31.96
CA LYS A 366 -19.02 11.30 -32.45
C LYS A 366 -19.24 12.81 -32.35
N PRO A 367 -20.43 13.37 -32.68
CA PRO A 367 -20.69 14.79 -32.49
C PRO A 367 -20.56 15.27 -31.05
N VAL A 368 -20.99 14.46 -30.07
CA VAL A 368 -20.90 14.81 -28.64
C VAL A 368 -19.44 14.75 -28.16
N LEU A 369 -18.69 13.72 -28.58
CA LEU A 369 -17.27 13.59 -28.23
C LEU A 369 -16.45 14.83 -28.61
N LYS A 370 -16.76 15.45 -29.75
CA LYS A 370 -16.07 16.67 -30.23
C LYS A 370 -16.28 17.90 -29.35
N THR A 371 -17.27 17.85 -28.46
CA THR A 371 -17.58 18.96 -27.54
C THR A 371 -16.92 18.84 -26.18
N LEU A 372 -16.27 17.70 -25.89
CA LEU A 372 -15.54 17.49 -24.65
C LEU A 372 -14.31 18.41 -24.59
N SER A 373 -13.99 18.91 -23.41
CA SER A 373 -12.81 19.76 -23.16
C SER A 373 -12.15 19.40 -21.83
N THR A 374 -10.83 19.57 -21.75
CA THR A 374 -10.06 19.45 -20.52
C THR A 374 -10.24 20.63 -19.56
N ASP A 375 -10.76 21.77 -20.03
CA ASP A 375 -10.84 23.00 -19.23
C ASP A 375 -11.74 22.83 -18.00
N GLY A 376 -12.90 22.19 -18.18
CA GLY A 376 -13.86 21.89 -17.12
C GLY A 376 -13.25 20.95 -16.07
N PRO A 377 -12.80 19.74 -16.45
CA PRO A 377 -12.09 18.83 -15.57
C PRO A 377 -10.94 19.48 -14.80
N LYS A 378 -10.10 20.28 -15.47
CA LYS A 378 -8.97 20.96 -14.84
C LYS A 378 -9.42 21.93 -13.75
N ALA A 379 -10.31 22.85 -14.07
CA ALA A 379 -10.80 23.86 -13.11
C ALA A 379 -11.56 23.21 -11.94
N ASN A 380 -12.37 22.18 -12.22
CA ASN A 380 -13.11 21.46 -11.20
C ASN A 380 -12.16 20.67 -10.29
N LEU A 381 -11.16 19.99 -10.85
CA LEU A 381 -10.22 19.19 -10.08
C LEU A 381 -9.29 20.04 -9.24
N GLU A 382 -8.84 21.20 -9.74
CA GLU A 382 -8.11 22.20 -8.95
C GLU A 382 -8.89 22.60 -7.69
N LYS A 383 -10.21 22.81 -7.81
CA LYS A 383 -11.05 23.13 -6.65
C LYS A 383 -11.32 21.91 -5.77
N PHE A 384 -11.54 20.73 -6.35
CA PHE A 384 -11.89 19.51 -5.62
C PHE A 384 -10.70 18.95 -4.82
N THR A 385 -9.49 19.14 -5.31
CA THR A 385 -8.22 18.81 -4.61
C THR A 385 -7.79 19.89 -3.62
N SER A 386 -8.43 21.07 -3.64
CA SER A 386 -8.15 22.15 -2.68
C SER A 386 -8.69 21.87 -1.28
N PHE A 387 -9.63 20.93 -1.13
CA PHE A 387 -10.09 20.50 0.19
C PHE A 387 -8.95 19.73 0.87
N ARG A 388 -8.72 19.97 2.16
CA ARG A 388 -7.63 19.29 2.91
C ARG A 388 -7.67 17.77 2.71
N THR A 389 -8.85 17.22 2.74
CA THR A 389 -9.19 15.82 2.46
C THR A 389 -10.67 15.75 2.14
N ARG A 390 -11.08 14.80 1.32
CA ARG A 390 -12.49 14.46 1.09
C ARG A 390 -12.92 13.21 1.85
N TYR A 391 -12.17 12.81 2.88
CA TYR A 391 -12.47 11.65 3.72
C TYR A 391 -13.92 11.67 4.20
N TYR A 392 -14.64 10.56 4.00
CA TYR A 392 -16.10 10.46 4.18
C TYR A 392 -16.62 10.82 5.59
N ARG A 393 -15.78 10.69 6.62
CA ARG A 393 -16.06 11.07 8.02
C ARG A 393 -15.48 12.42 8.44
N SER A 394 -14.99 13.23 7.51
CA SER A 394 -14.51 14.58 7.81
C SER A 394 -15.53 15.65 7.42
N GLU A 395 -15.46 16.80 8.09
CA GLU A 395 -16.21 18.00 7.74
C GLU A 395 -15.86 18.46 6.32
N THR A 396 -14.58 18.41 5.93
CA THR A 396 -14.15 18.74 4.56
C THR A 396 -14.67 17.74 3.53
N GLY A 397 -14.84 16.47 3.90
CA GLY A 397 -15.54 15.46 3.08
C GLY A 397 -16.98 15.87 2.80
N LYS A 398 -17.73 16.29 3.83
CA LYS A 398 -19.09 16.82 3.65
C LYS A 398 -19.12 18.09 2.79
N GLN A 399 -18.21 19.03 3.03
CA GLN A 399 -18.13 20.27 2.26
C GLN A 399 -17.79 20.01 0.79
N SER A 400 -16.89 19.07 0.50
CA SER A 400 -16.53 18.68 -0.87
C SER A 400 -17.72 18.07 -1.62
N GLN A 401 -18.52 17.25 -0.93
CA GLN A 401 -19.76 16.68 -1.46
C GLN A 401 -20.81 17.75 -1.77
N GLN A 402 -21.00 18.71 -0.86
CA GLN A 402 -21.91 19.83 -1.10
C GLN A 402 -21.46 20.69 -2.27
N TRP A 403 -20.15 20.93 -2.39
CA TRP A 403 -19.57 21.63 -3.53
C TRP A 403 -19.81 20.87 -4.84
N LEU A 404 -19.57 19.56 -4.87
CA LEU A 404 -19.76 18.73 -6.06
C LEU A 404 -21.24 18.72 -6.49
N LYS A 405 -22.17 18.55 -5.56
CA LYS A 405 -23.61 18.67 -5.83
C LYS A 405 -23.96 20.04 -6.40
N GLY A 406 -23.44 21.11 -5.82
CA GLY A 406 -23.64 22.46 -6.33
C GLY A 406 -23.10 22.65 -7.75
N LYS A 407 -21.93 22.09 -8.05
CA LYS A 407 -21.32 22.12 -9.39
C LYS A 407 -22.15 21.35 -10.41
N ILE A 408 -22.73 20.21 -10.03
CA ILE A 408 -23.66 19.44 -10.86
C ILE A 408 -24.92 20.27 -11.17
N SER A 409 -25.50 20.93 -10.17
CA SER A 409 -26.66 21.81 -10.36
C SER A 409 -26.32 22.99 -11.29
N GLU A 410 -25.21 23.68 -11.07
CA GLU A 410 -24.72 24.77 -11.93
C GLU A 410 -24.53 24.31 -13.38
N THR A 411 -23.94 23.14 -13.56
CA THR A 411 -23.72 22.53 -14.89
C THR A 411 -25.07 22.23 -15.56
N THR A 412 -26.03 21.71 -14.82
CA THR A 412 -27.38 21.42 -15.31
C THR A 412 -28.10 22.68 -15.76
N GLU A 413 -28.12 23.72 -14.92
CA GLU A 413 -28.76 25.00 -15.21
C GLU A 413 -28.15 25.68 -16.44
N LYS A 414 -26.82 25.60 -16.58
CA LYS A 414 -26.07 26.27 -17.65
C LYS A 414 -26.19 25.58 -19.01
N PHE A 415 -26.20 24.25 -19.05
CA PHE A 415 -26.04 23.51 -20.30
C PHE A 415 -27.27 22.72 -20.73
N ALA A 416 -28.19 22.35 -19.82
CA ALA A 416 -29.40 21.63 -20.20
C ALA A 416 -30.48 22.60 -20.69
N SER A 417 -31.19 22.23 -21.76
CA SER A 417 -32.39 22.96 -22.20
C SER A 417 -33.50 22.93 -21.13
N SER A 418 -34.41 23.90 -21.14
CA SER A 418 -35.51 23.94 -20.16
C SER A 418 -36.36 22.67 -20.17
N ASN A 419 -36.54 22.02 -21.32
CA ASN A 419 -37.25 20.74 -21.41
C ASN A 419 -36.44 19.62 -20.74
N LEU A 420 -35.14 19.53 -21.05
CA LEU A 420 -34.28 18.49 -20.50
C LEU A 420 -34.12 18.64 -18.97
N GLN A 421 -34.07 19.86 -18.44
CA GLN A 421 -34.04 20.09 -16.98
C GLN A 421 -35.22 19.44 -16.26
N THR A 422 -36.41 19.39 -16.85
CA THR A 422 -37.58 18.71 -16.23
C THR A 422 -37.43 17.19 -16.13
N ARG A 423 -36.48 16.61 -16.86
CA ARG A 423 -36.14 15.18 -16.84
C ARG A 423 -34.95 14.86 -15.95
N ILE A 424 -34.25 15.86 -15.44
CA ILE A 424 -33.05 15.68 -14.64
C ILE A 424 -33.41 15.81 -13.16
N THR A 425 -32.99 14.83 -12.37
CA THR A 425 -33.08 14.88 -10.91
C THR A 425 -31.71 14.70 -10.29
N ILE A 426 -31.36 15.55 -9.32
CA ILE A 426 -30.11 15.48 -8.56
C ILE A 426 -30.49 15.25 -7.09
N SER A 427 -30.20 14.07 -6.56
CA SER A 427 -30.52 13.68 -5.19
C SER A 427 -29.26 13.31 -4.41
N GLU A 428 -29.38 13.42 -3.09
CA GLU A 428 -28.39 12.86 -2.17
C GLU A 428 -28.94 11.54 -1.62
N PHE A 429 -28.11 10.51 -1.62
CA PHE A 429 -28.35 9.28 -0.89
C PHE A 429 -27.72 9.43 0.50
N PRO A 430 -28.52 9.54 1.58
CA PRO A 430 -28.03 9.88 2.90
C PRO A 430 -27.27 8.72 3.54
N HIS A 431 -26.17 9.04 4.23
CA HIS A 431 -25.39 8.08 5.01
C HIS A 431 -25.17 8.55 6.45
N SER A 432 -24.95 7.60 7.36
CA SER A 432 -24.78 7.88 8.81
C SER A 432 -23.47 8.60 9.16
N TRP A 433 -22.48 8.58 8.27
CA TRP A 433 -21.14 9.15 8.49
C TRP A 433 -21.00 10.62 8.05
N GLY A 434 -22.04 11.22 7.50
CA GLY A 434 -22.09 12.63 7.14
C GLY A 434 -22.01 12.88 5.63
N GLN A 435 -20.93 12.48 4.96
CA GLN A 435 -20.82 12.62 3.50
C GLN A 435 -21.84 11.70 2.80
N ASN A 436 -22.62 12.24 1.86
CA ASN A 436 -23.67 11.52 1.15
C ASN A 436 -23.21 11.10 -0.24
N SER A 437 -23.68 9.98 -0.77
CA SER A 437 -23.52 9.72 -2.21
C SER A 437 -24.42 10.67 -3.01
N ILE A 438 -24.01 11.07 -4.20
CA ILE A 438 -24.82 11.90 -5.11
C ILE A 438 -25.32 11.03 -6.25
N ILE A 439 -26.62 11.06 -6.52
CA ILE A 439 -27.25 10.37 -7.63
C ILE A 439 -27.89 11.42 -8.54
N LEU A 440 -27.39 11.51 -9.76
CA LEU A 440 -28.01 12.26 -10.83
C LEU A 440 -28.71 11.28 -11.77
N ARG A 441 -29.96 11.56 -12.12
CA ARG A 441 -30.71 10.78 -13.12
C ARG A 441 -31.18 11.66 -14.25
N ILE A 442 -30.95 11.22 -15.49
CA ILE A 442 -31.63 11.70 -16.69
C ILE A 442 -32.73 10.69 -17.01
N LYS A 443 -33.99 11.09 -16.84
CA LYS A 443 -35.14 10.21 -17.03
C LYS A 443 -35.31 9.80 -18.49
N GLY A 444 -35.32 8.48 -18.71
CA GLY A 444 -35.55 7.83 -19.98
C GLY A 444 -36.97 8.00 -20.51
N SER A 445 -37.14 7.75 -21.81
CA SER A 445 -38.47 7.74 -22.43
C SER A 445 -39.28 6.47 -22.13
N ASP A 446 -38.63 5.35 -21.80
CA ASP A 446 -39.27 4.07 -21.51
C ASP A 446 -38.99 3.63 -20.06
N PRO A 447 -40.00 3.64 -19.17
CA PRO A 447 -39.82 3.29 -17.77
C PRO A 447 -39.49 1.81 -17.52
N ASN A 448 -39.69 0.93 -18.52
CA ASN A 448 -39.42 -0.50 -18.40
C ASN A 448 -38.07 -0.91 -18.98
N ALA A 449 -37.36 0.00 -19.64
CA ALA A 449 -36.13 -0.31 -20.36
C ALA A 449 -34.95 -0.62 -19.41
N GLY A 450 -35.05 -0.23 -18.13
CA GLY A 450 -33.97 -0.38 -17.15
C GLY A 450 -33.01 0.80 -17.14
N THR A 451 -32.00 0.73 -16.26
CA THR A 451 -31.11 1.85 -15.92
C THR A 451 -29.67 1.57 -16.32
N VAL A 452 -29.01 2.57 -16.91
CA VAL A 452 -27.58 2.58 -17.21
C VAL A 452 -26.89 3.51 -16.21
N ILE A 453 -25.89 3.00 -15.48
CA ILE A 453 -25.22 3.72 -14.41
C ILE A 453 -23.76 3.97 -14.80
N ILE A 454 -23.32 5.21 -14.69
CA ILE A 454 -21.93 5.64 -14.83
C ILE A 454 -21.50 6.18 -13.47
N SER A 455 -20.36 5.74 -12.95
CA SER A 455 -19.99 6.08 -11.58
C SER A 455 -18.51 6.30 -11.34
N ALA A 456 -18.25 7.01 -10.25
CA ALA A 456 -16.95 7.31 -9.65
C ALA A 456 -17.15 7.45 -8.13
N HIS A 457 -16.09 7.50 -7.34
CA HIS A 457 -16.21 7.89 -5.93
C HIS A 457 -15.68 9.30 -5.67
N GLN A 458 -16.25 9.96 -4.67
CA GLN A 458 -15.99 11.38 -4.40
C GLN A 458 -15.08 11.61 -3.19
N ASP A 459 -14.93 10.60 -2.33
CA ASP A 459 -14.05 10.69 -1.18
C ASP A 459 -12.58 10.58 -1.59
N SER A 460 -11.71 10.67 -0.60
CA SER A 460 -10.27 10.50 -0.75
C SER A 460 -9.71 10.06 0.58
N THR A 461 -8.65 9.27 0.56
CA THR A 461 -7.94 8.91 1.78
C THR A 461 -6.46 9.23 1.74
N ASN A 462 -5.83 9.07 2.89
CA ASN A 462 -4.40 8.95 3.01
C ASN A 462 -4.09 7.68 3.81
N MET A 463 -2.84 7.19 3.79
CA MET A 463 -2.32 6.15 4.68
C MET A 463 -2.79 6.34 6.14
N TRP A 464 -2.99 7.59 6.55
CA TRP A 464 -3.67 7.91 7.79
C TRP A 464 -4.80 8.92 7.53
N PRO A 465 -6.06 8.66 7.93
CA PRO A 465 -7.24 9.47 7.54
C PRO A 465 -7.16 10.98 7.85
N PHE A 466 -6.35 11.36 8.85
CA PHE A 466 -6.23 12.74 9.31
C PHE A 466 -5.20 13.59 8.53
N LEU A 467 -4.40 12.92 7.71
CA LEU A 467 -3.41 13.59 6.85
C LEU A 467 -4.10 14.23 5.64
N PRO A 468 -3.48 15.25 5.03
CA PRO A 468 -3.99 15.80 3.79
C PRO A 468 -4.08 14.73 2.69
N ALA A 469 -5.22 14.68 2.02
CA ALA A 469 -5.50 13.74 0.93
C ALA A 469 -6.09 14.55 -0.23
N PRO A 470 -5.25 15.10 -1.12
CA PRO A 470 -5.76 15.84 -2.26
C PRO A 470 -6.55 14.93 -3.19
N GLY A 471 -6.20 13.63 -3.30
CA GLY A 471 -6.98 12.64 -4.05
C GLY A 471 -7.20 13.06 -5.50
N ALA A 472 -6.15 13.53 -6.16
CA ALA A 472 -6.27 14.11 -7.50
C ALA A 472 -6.62 13.05 -8.53
N ASP A 473 -5.93 11.92 -8.48
CA ASP A 473 -6.19 10.80 -9.35
C ASP A 473 -7.23 9.86 -8.76
N ASP A 474 -7.13 9.61 -7.45
CA ASP A 474 -7.94 8.66 -6.68
C ASP A 474 -8.88 9.39 -5.68
N ASP A 475 -10.16 9.59 -6.00
CA ASP A 475 -10.75 9.49 -7.35
C ASP A 475 -11.31 10.84 -7.83
N GLY A 476 -10.51 11.88 -7.61
CA GLY A 476 -10.79 13.19 -8.16
C GLY A 476 -10.91 13.15 -9.69
N SER A 477 -10.08 12.34 -10.35
CA SER A 477 -10.04 12.22 -11.80
C SER A 477 -11.31 11.56 -12.35
N GLY A 478 -11.75 10.41 -11.82
CA GLY A 478 -12.99 9.75 -12.22
C GLY A 478 -14.19 10.64 -11.97
N THR A 479 -14.22 11.32 -10.81
CA THR A 479 -15.27 12.30 -10.46
C THR A 479 -15.44 13.38 -11.52
N VAL A 480 -14.35 14.03 -11.98
CA VAL A 480 -14.44 15.10 -12.99
C VAL A 480 -14.61 14.56 -14.41
N THR A 481 -14.12 13.36 -14.69
CA THR A 481 -14.32 12.62 -15.94
C THR A 481 -15.79 12.41 -16.22
N ILE A 482 -16.54 11.89 -15.24
CA ILE A 482 -17.98 11.62 -15.43
C ILE A 482 -18.80 12.92 -15.40
N LEU A 483 -18.35 13.95 -14.67
CA LEU A 483 -18.99 15.29 -14.69
C LEU A 483 -18.88 15.97 -16.06
N GLU A 484 -17.71 15.89 -16.71
CA GLU A 484 -17.52 16.43 -18.06
C GLU A 484 -18.30 15.64 -19.12
N SER A 485 -18.40 14.32 -18.97
CA SER A 485 -19.25 13.50 -19.83
C SER A 485 -20.74 13.90 -19.69
N TYR A 486 -21.21 14.13 -18.46
CA TYR A 486 -22.56 14.62 -18.18
C TYR A 486 -22.81 15.98 -18.85
N ARG A 487 -21.89 16.94 -18.66
CA ARG A 487 -21.96 18.26 -19.29
C ARG A 487 -22.13 18.16 -20.81
N ALA A 488 -21.31 17.34 -21.47
CA ALA A 488 -21.35 17.17 -22.92
C ALA A 488 -22.69 16.56 -23.38
N LEU A 489 -23.21 15.55 -22.67
CA LEU A 489 -24.50 14.93 -22.97
C LEU A 489 -25.66 15.93 -22.88
N ILE A 490 -25.75 16.70 -21.80
CA ILE A 490 -26.87 17.65 -21.64
C ILE A 490 -26.77 18.85 -22.58
N ALA A 491 -25.55 19.30 -22.91
CA ALA A 491 -25.33 20.34 -23.92
C ALA A 491 -25.75 19.88 -25.32
N ALA A 492 -25.63 18.59 -25.59
CA ALA A 492 -26.13 17.97 -26.82
C ALA A 492 -27.63 17.68 -26.80
N ASN A 493 -28.34 18.04 -25.71
CA ASN A 493 -29.74 17.74 -25.47
C ASN A 493 -30.06 16.23 -25.50
N PHE A 494 -29.18 15.43 -24.88
CA PHE A 494 -29.34 13.98 -24.77
C PHE A 494 -30.62 13.60 -24.02
N THR A 495 -31.50 12.87 -24.71
CA THR A 495 -32.78 12.38 -24.19
C THR A 495 -32.83 10.86 -24.30
N PRO A 496 -32.46 10.13 -23.24
CA PRO A 496 -32.23 8.71 -23.34
C PRO A 496 -33.52 7.89 -23.45
N VAL A 497 -33.40 6.65 -23.94
CA VAL A 497 -34.51 5.68 -23.91
C VAL A 497 -34.60 5.03 -22.53
N HIS A 498 -33.47 4.54 -22.03
CA HIS A 498 -33.28 4.03 -20.67
C HIS A 498 -33.08 5.18 -19.69
N ASP A 499 -33.30 4.96 -18.39
CA ASP A 499 -32.78 5.90 -17.40
C ASP A 499 -31.24 5.87 -17.47
N VAL A 500 -30.61 7.04 -17.47
CA VAL A 500 -29.14 7.15 -17.38
C VAL A 500 -28.80 7.90 -16.10
N GLU A 501 -28.02 7.25 -15.24
CA GLU A 501 -27.61 7.79 -13.96
C GLU A 501 -26.11 8.01 -13.85
N PHE A 502 -25.74 9.09 -13.16
CA PHE A 502 -24.37 9.41 -12.79
C PHE A 502 -24.27 9.37 -11.27
N HIS A 503 -23.42 8.48 -10.75
CA HIS A 503 -23.25 8.28 -9.32
C HIS A 503 -21.87 8.73 -8.87
N TRP A 504 -21.85 9.50 -7.78
CA TRP A 504 -20.63 9.82 -7.05
C TRP A 504 -20.74 9.21 -5.66
N TYR A 505 -20.11 8.07 -5.45
CA TYR A 505 -20.21 7.32 -4.19
C TYR A 505 -19.42 8.00 -3.08
N SER A 506 -19.98 7.99 -1.87
CA SER A 506 -19.25 8.33 -0.66
C SER A 506 -18.62 7.08 -0.05
N ALA A 507 -17.51 7.24 0.66
CA ALA A 507 -16.95 6.19 1.50
C ALA A 507 -16.56 4.91 0.75
N GLU A 508 -16.08 5.02 -0.49
CA GLU A 508 -15.35 3.92 -1.16
C GLU A 508 -14.19 3.51 -0.24
N GLU A 509 -13.48 4.53 0.27
CA GLU A 509 -12.23 4.35 0.97
C GLU A 509 -12.42 3.68 2.35
N GLY A 510 -13.65 3.74 2.87
CA GLY A 510 -14.08 3.10 4.10
C GLY A 510 -14.37 1.60 3.98
N GLY A 511 -14.25 1.03 2.77
CA GLY A 511 -14.55 -0.36 2.42
C GLY A 511 -15.81 -0.50 1.56
N LEU A 512 -15.96 0.34 0.54
CA LEU A 512 -17.08 0.36 -0.41
C LEU A 512 -18.44 0.66 0.24
N LEU A 513 -18.46 1.46 1.31
CA LEU A 513 -19.65 1.63 2.15
C LEU A 513 -20.82 2.30 1.38
N GLY A 514 -20.55 3.38 0.64
CA GLY A 514 -21.63 4.10 -0.04
C GLY A 514 -22.18 3.37 -1.25
N SER A 515 -21.35 2.71 -2.07
CA SER A 515 -21.82 1.93 -3.21
C SER A 515 -22.57 0.68 -2.77
N GLN A 516 -22.16 0.02 -1.68
CA GLN A 516 -22.93 -1.09 -1.10
C GLN A 516 -24.33 -0.64 -0.67
N ALA A 517 -24.44 0.47 0.08
CA ALA A 517 -25.72 0.97 0.53
C ALA A 517 -26.65 1.35 -0.63
N VAL A 518 -26.10 1.97 -1.69
CA VAL A 518 -26.86 2.31 -2.91
C VAL A 518 -27.27 1.04 -3.66
N ALA A 519 -26.36 0.12 -3.94
CA ALA A 519 -26.66 -1.12 -4.67
C ALA A 519 -27.69 -1.98 -3.93
N LYS A 520 -27.58 -2.07 -2.60
CA LYS A 520 -28.56 -2.72 -1.74
C LYS A 520 -29.94 -2.07 -1.86
N HIS A 521 -30.02 -0.74 -1.74
CA HIS A 521 -31.28 -0.03 -1.87
C HIS A 521 -31.94 -0.33 -3.23
N TYR A 522 -31.18 -0.29 -4.32
CA TYR A 522 -31.67 -0.61 -5.65
C TYR A 522 -32.15 -2.07 -5.74
N HIS A 523 -31.41 -3.01 -5.16
CA HIS A 523 -31.79 -4.42 -5.07
C HIS A 523 -33.10 -4.65 -4.31
N GLU A 524 -33.25 -4.05 -3.14
CA GLU A 524 -34.46 -4.20 -2.31
C GLU A 524 -35.70 -3.59 -2.97
N HIS A 525 -35.52 -2.60 -3.84
CA HIS A 525 -36.60 -1.98 -4.61
C HIS A 525 -36.79 -2.61 -6.00
N GLY A 526 -36.14 -3.75 -6.28
CA GLY A 526 -36.31 -4.49 -7.53
C GLY A 526 -35.87 -3.73 -8.78
N ALA A 527 -34.83 -2.89 -8.66
CA ALA A 527 -34.35 -2.09 -9.76
C ALA A 527 -33.85 -2.95 -10.93
N ASN A 528 -34.28 -2.60 -12.14
CA ASN A 528 -33.78 -3.19 -13.37
C ASN A 528 -32.51 -2.45 -13.83
N ILE A 529 -31.34 -2.95 -13.47
CA ILE A 529 -30.04 -2.40 -13.90
C ILE A 529 -29.58 -3.09 -15.17
N LYS A 530 -29.47 -2.33 -16.24
CA LYS A 530 -29.02 -2.81 -17.54
C LYS A 530 -27.50 -2.94 -17.61
N ALA A 531 -26.80 -1.95 -17.05
CA ALA A 531 -25.34 -1.93 -17.01
C ALA A 531 -24.87 -0.86 -16.03
N GLN A 532 -23.80 -1.15 -15.31
CA GLN A 532 -23.06 -0.17 -14.52
C GLN A 532 -21.59 -0.16 -14.96
N ILE A 533 -20.97 1.01 -15.05
CA ILE A 533 -19.54 1.15 -15.28
C ILE A 533 -18.92 2.09 -14.24
N GLN A 534 -17.84 1.62 -13.61
CA GLN A 534 -17.01 2.42 -12.72
C GLN A 534 -15.85 3.06 -13.49
N PHE A 535 -15.57 4.32 -13.15
CA PHE A 535 -14.37 5.07 -13.49
C PHE A 535 -13.68 5.41 -12.18
N ASP A 536 -12.49 4.88 -11.96
CA ASP A 536 -11.72 5.10 -10.74
C ASP A 536 -10.25 5.12 -11.13
N MET A 537 -9.62 6.29 -10.93
CA MET A 537 -8.32 6.68 -11.48
C MET A 537 -8.32 6.70 -13.02
N THR A 538 -8.28 7.88 -13.60
CA THR A 538 -8.45 8.11 -15.05
C THR A 538 -7.40 9.05 -15.63
N ALA A 539 -6.43 9.51 -14.85
CA ALA A 539 -5.55 10.60 -15.26
C ALA A 539 -4.05 10.26 -15.29
N TRP A 540 -3.60 9.07 -14.93
CA TRP A 540 -2.17 8.75 -14.94
C TRP A 540 -1.69 8.00 -16.18
N VAL A 541 -0.59 8.46 -16.76
CA VAL A 541 0.15 7.76 -17.81
C VAL A 541 1.61 7.62 -17.38
N GLN A 542 2.00 6.44 -16.91
CA GLN A 542 3.36 6.20 -16.44
C GLN A 542 4.41 6.47 -17.52
N ARG A 543 5.49 7.15 -17.15
CA ARG A 543 6.56 7.51 -18.08
C ARG A 543 7.20 6.27 -18.69
N GLY A 544 7.16 6.19 -20.01
CA GLY A 544 7.73 5.08 -20.77
C GLY A 544 6.81 3.86 -20.87
N SER A 545 5.59 3.92 -20.32
CA SER A 545 4.52 2.98 -20.65
C SER A 545 3.82 3.40 -21.95
N ARG A 546 2.97 2.51 -22.46
CA ARG A 546 2.04 2.81 -23.54
C ARG A 546 0.78 3.37 -22.90
N GLU A 547 0.26 4.47 -23.46
CA GLU A 547 -1.06 4.98 -23.09
C GLU A 547 -2.15 4.02 -23.55
N GLU A 548 -3.05 3.63 -22.65
CA GLU A 548 -4.07 2.61 -22.84
C GLU A 548 -5.19 2.77 -21.83
N VAL A 549 -6.34 2.12 -22.03
CA VAL A 549 -7.43 2.03 -21.06
C VAL A 549 -7.34 0.69 -20.36
N GLY A 550 -7.08 0.67 -19.06
CA GLY A 550 -7.18 -0.53 -18.24
C GLY A 550 -8.63 -1.01 -18.15
N ILE A 551 -8.88 -2.26 -18.54
CA ILE A 551 -10.18 -2.93 -18.47
C ILE A 551 -10.09 -4.07 -17.46
N ILE A 552 -10.81 -3.95 -16.36
CA ILE A 552 -10.80 -4.97 -15.29
C ILE A 552 -11.61 -6.20 -15.72
N THR A 553 -11.08 -7.38 -15.39
CA THR A 553 -11.60 -8.68 -15.82
C THR A 553 -11.98 -9.62 -14.66
N ASP A 554 -11.65 -9.26 -13.43
CA ASP A 554 -12.08 -9.94 -12.21
C ASP A 554 -13.18 -9.16 -11.48
N PHE A 555 -14.13 -9.87 -10.86
CA PHE A 555 -15.27 -9.27 -10.15
C PHE A 555 -16.15 -8.33 -11.00
N VAL A 556 -16.33 -8.65 -12.28
CA VAL A 556 -17.13 -7.90 -13.27
C VAL A 556 -17.97 -8.85 -14.13
N ASP A 557 -18.94 -8.30 -14.87
CA ASP A 557 -19.71 -9.04 -15.86
C ASP A 557 -18.93 -9.19 -17.17
N PRO A 558 -18.66 -10.42 -17.64
CA PRO A 558 -17.79 -10.64 -18.80
C PRO A 558 -18.39 -10.13 -20.11
N ASP A 559 -19.71 -10.17 -20.27
CA ASP A 559 -20.38 -9.73 -21.49
C ASP A 559 -20.37 -8.20 -21.59
N LEU A 560 -20.60 -7.50 -20.47
CA LEU A 560 -20.48 -6.06 -20.37
C LEU A 560 -19.02 -5.61 -20.55
N THR A 561 -18.06 -6.29 -19.93
CA THR A 561 -16.63 -6.00 -20.11
C THR A 561 -16.19 -6.15 -21.56
N ALA A 562 -16.67 -7.18 -22.27
CA ALA A 562 -16.42 -7.34 -23.71
C ALA A 562 -17.04 -6.19 -24.51
N TYR A 563 -18.21 -5.71 -24.12
CA TYR A 563 -18.86 -4.56 -24.76
C TYR A 563 -18.09 -3.25 -24.53
N VAL A 564 -17.65 -2.99 -23.30
CA VAL A 564 -16.80 -1.82 -22.96
C VAL A 564 -15.51 -1.85 -23.77
N THR A 565 -14.88 -3.03 -23.92
CA THR A 565 -13.69 -3.19 -24.79
C THR A 565 -13.99 -2.72 -26.22
N LYS A 566 -15.12 -3.10 -26.80
CA LYS A 566 -15.53 -2.63 -28.14
C LYS A 566 -15.79 -1.12 -28.19
N LEU A 567 -16.33 -0.52 -27.13
CA LEU A 567 -16.52 0.93 -27.06
C LEU A 567 -15.16 1.66 -27.09
N VAL A 568 -14.17 1.18 -26.34
CA VAL A 568 -12.79 1.71 -26.39
C VAL A 568 -12.24 1.63 -27.81
N GLU A 569 -12.29 0.44 -28.43
CA GLU A 569 -11.79 0.23 -29.80
C GLU A 569 -12.49 1.09 -30.85
N THR A 570 -13.76 1.44 -30.63
CA THR A 570 -14.59 2.18 -31.59
C THR A 570 -14.45 3.70 -31.45
N TYR A 571 -14.33 4.20 -30.22
CA TYR A 571 -14.53 5.63 -29.91
C TYR A 571 -13.32 6.35 -29.34
N LEU A 572 -12.34 5.64 -28.79
CA LEU A 572 -11.17 6.25 -28.16
C LEU A 572 -9.97 6.24 -29.12
N SER A 573 -9.01 7.12 -28.84
CA SER A 573 -7.75 7.19 -29.59
C SER A 573 -6.72 6.19 -29.08
N ILE A 574 -6.93 5.67 -27.87
CA ILE A 574 -6.04 4.74 -27.16
C ILE A 574 -6.67 3.34 -27.04
N PRO A 575 -5.84 2.28 -27.03
CA PRO A 575 -6.29 0.89 -27.01
C PRO A 575 -6.79 0.44 -25.62
N PRO A 576 -7.58 -0.64 -25.54
CA PRO A 576 -7.84 -1.31 -24.27
C PRO A 576 -6.66 -2.21 -23.85
N ALA A 577 -6.49 -2.39 -22.55
CA ALA A 577 -5.57 -3.34 -21.92
C ALA A 577 -6.29 -4.10 -20.81
N HIS A 578 -6.41 -5.43 -20.96
CA HIS A 578 -7.08 -6.27 -19.97
C HIS A 578 -6.18 -6.47 -18.75
N THR A 579 -6.72 -6.16 -17.58
CA THR A 579 -5.99 -6.23 -16.31
C THR A 579 -6.87 -6.78 -15.19
N LYS A 580 -6.27 -6.98 -14.02
CA LYS A 580 -6.94 -7.45 -12.80
C LYS A 580 -6.56 -6.56 -11.64
N CYS A 581 -7.49 -6.37 -10.71
CA CYS A 581 -7.23 -5.51 -9.55
C CYS A 581 -7.50 -6.17 -8.20
N GLY A 582 -7.98 -7.41 -8.20
CA GLY A 582 -8.17 -8.22 -7.00
C GLY A 582 -9.51 -7.97 -6.29
N TYR A 583 -9.67 -8.61 -5.14
CA TYR A 583 -10.91 -8.52 -4.36
C TYR A 583 -11.08 -7.13 -3.72
N ALA A 584 -12.34 -6.67 -3.68
CA ALA A 584 -12.74 -5.37 -3.13
C ALA A 584 -11.96 -4.20 -3.74
N CYS A 585 -11.99 -4.12 -5.07
CA CYS A 585 -11.14 -3.21 -5.80
C CYS A 585 -11.67 -1.78 -5.91
N SER A 586 -12.96 -1.62 -6.21
CA SER A 586 -13.66 -0.33 -6.29
C SER A 586 -15.18 -0.61 -6.32
N ASP A 587 -16.01 0.43 -6.47
CA ASP A 587 -17.47 0.38 -6.29
C ASP A 587 -18.24 -0.54 -7.24
N HIS A 588 -17.68 -0.88 -8.41
CA HIS A 588 -18.26 -1.87 -9.33
C HIS A 588 -18.57 -3.20 -8.64
N ALA A 589 -17.73 -3.59 -7.66
CA ALA A 589 -17.85 -4.86 -6.96
C ALA A 589 -19.10 -4.91 -6.07
N SER A 590 -19.59 -3.77 -5.59
CA SER A 590 -20.86 -3.67 -4.85
C SER A 590 -22.05 -4.07 -5.72
N TRP A 591 -22.06 -3.68 -6.99
CA TRP A 591 -23.09 -4.06 -7.95
C TRP A 591 -23.00 -5.54 -8.34
N THR A 592 -21.79 -6.05 -8.55
CA THR A 592 -21.52 -7.47 -8.83
C THR A 592 -22.06 -8.37 -7.71
N LYS A 593 -21.87 -7.98 -6.45
CA LYS A 593 -22.36 -8.74 -5.28
C LYS A 593 -23.88 -8.92 -5.29
N TYR A 594 -24.64 -7.94 -5.80
CA TYR A 594 -26.10 -8.05 -5.96
C TYR A 594 -26.51 -8.67 -7.31
N GLY A 595 -25.55 -9.14 -8.11
CA GLY A 595 -25.78 -9.84 -9.38
C GLY A 595 -25.92 -8.93 -10.60
N TYR A 596 -25.79 -7.62 -10.43
CA TYR A 596 -25.96 -6.68 -11.53
C TYR A 596 -24.76 -6.68 -12.48
N PRO A 597 -24.97 -6.43 -13.80
CA PRO A 597 -23.86 -6.29 -14.73
C PRO A 597 -23.06 -5.03 -14.41
N SER A 598 -21.82 -5.22 -14.00
CA SER A 598 -20.87 -4.14 -13.74
C SER A 598 -19.58 -4.34 -14.51
N ALA A 599 -19.00 -3.24 -14.97
CA ALA A 599 -17.69 -3.18 -15.57
C ALA A 599 -16.86 -2.10 -14.88
N PHE A 600 -15.54 -2.16 -15.05
CA PHE A 600 -14.64 -1.20 -14.46
C PHE A 600 -13.49 -0.87 -15.43
N SER A 601 -13.33 0.43 -15.68
CA SER A 601 -12.21 0.99 -16.42
C SER A 601 -11.33 1.85 -15.50
N ILE A 602 -10.03 1.66 -15.62
CA ILE A 602 -8.97 2.34 -14.88
C ILE A 602 -7.93 2.87 -15.87
N GLU A 603 -7.16 3.88 -15.49
CA GLU A 603 -6.15 4.57 -16.30
C GLU A 603 -5.14 3.69 -17.06
N SER A 604 -4.79 2.50 -16.57
CA SER A 604 -3.84 1.63 -17.28
C SER A 604 -3.86 0.20 -16.75
N SER A 605 -2.99 -0.67 -17.28
CA SER A 605 -2.66 -1.94 -16.64
C SER A 605 -2.26 -1.72 -15.17
N PHE A 606 -2.62 -2.64 -14.27
CA PHE A 606 -2.56 -2.40 -12.82
C PHE A 606 -1.13 -2.20 -12.32
N GLU A 607 -0.12 -2.69 -13.03
CA GLU A 607 1.30 -2.52 -12.72
C GLU A 607 1.84 -1.10 -13.02
N THR A 608 1.12 -0.31 -13.81
CA THR A 608 1.54 1.01 -14.30
C THR A 608 0.67 2.15 -13.79
N THR A 609 -0.26 1.87 -12.88
CA THR A 609 -1.11 2.88 -12.25
C THR A 609 -0.30 3.79 -11.32
N ASN A 610 -0.90 4.90 -10.92
CA ASN A 610 -0.30 5.88 -10.04
C ASN A 610 0.05 5.27 -8.67
N HIS A 611 1.34 5.35 -8.30
CA HIS A 611 1.83 4.87 -7.01
C HIS A 611 1.77 5.92 -5.88
N ASN A 612 1.27 7.13 -6.16
CA ASN A 612 1.12 8.20 -5.17
C ASN A 612 -0.25 8.21 -4.49
N ILE A 613 -1.18 7.33 -4.89
CA ILE A 613 -2.53 7.21 -4.31
C ILE A 613 -2.50 7.01 -2.80
N HIS A 614 -3.61 7.32 -2.13
CA HIS A 614 -3.72 7.30 -0.67
C HIS A 614 -2.60 8.07 0.04
N SER A 615 -2.14 9.20 -0.52
CA SER A 615 -1.08 10.02 0.07
C SER A 615 -1.26 11.51 -0.23
N ALA A 616 -0.45 12.35 0.44
CA ALA A 616 -0.44 13.79 0.17
C ALA A 616 0.20 14.15 -1.18
N ASN A 617 0.77 13.16 -1.87
CA ASN A 617 1.42 13.30 -3.16
C ASN A 617 0.51 12.95 -4.33
N ASP A 618 -0.69 12.43 -4.09
CA ASP A 618 -1.69 12.31 -5.16
C ASP A 618 -2.21 13.70 -5.55
N ARG A 619 -1.49 14.38 -6.44
CA ARG A 619 -1.70 15.79 -6.83
C ARG A 619 -1.59 15.96 -8.34
N ILE A 620 -2.40 16.87 -8.86
CA ILE A 620 -2.41 17.30 -10.26
C ILE A 620 -1.08 17.89 -10.76
N ASP A 621 -0.23 18.37 -9.84
CA ASP A 621 0.97 19.16 -10.14
C ASP A 621 2.29 18.44 -9.83
N LEU A 622 2.23 17.18 -9.38
CA LEU A 622 3.41 16.46 -8.93
C LEU A 622 4.27 15.92 -10.09
N SER A 623 3.62 15.41 -11.14
CA SER A 623 4.27 14.71 -12.25
C SER A 623 3.64 15.13 -13.58
N ASP A 624 4.43 15.10 -14.65
CA ASP A 624 3.95 15.19 -16.04
C ASP A 624 3.22 13.92 -16.50
N GLU A 625 3.26 12.86 -15.67
CA GLU A 625 2.46 11.63 -15.85
C GLU A 625 0.97 11.86 -15.56
N PHE A 626 0.60 12.92 -14.82
CA PHE A 626 -0.80 13.31 -14.65
C PHE A 626 -1.30 14.06 -15.90
N SER A 627 -2.26 13.48 -16.61
CA SER A 627 -2.71 13.90 -17.93
C SER A 627 -4.22 14.10 -18.00
N PHE A 628 -4.64 15.34 -18.18
CA PHE A 628 -6.05 15.66 -18.46
C PHE A 628 -6.51 15.19 -19.85
N GLU A 629 -5.59 15.06 -20.81
CA GLU A 629 -5.91 14.48 -22.13
C GLU A 629 -6.24 12.99 -22.00
N HIS A 630 -5.55 12.30 -21.09
CA HIS A 630 -5.85 10.91 -20.76
C HIS A 630 -7.23 10.77 -20.12
N ALA A 631 -7.53 11.59 -19.10
CA ALA A 631 -8.86 11.65 -18.48
C ALA A 631 -9.97 11.97 -19.49
N LEU A 632 -9.67 12.78 -20.52
CA LEU A 632 -10.62 13.09 -21.60
C LEU A 632 -10.99 11.85 -22.43
N GLU A 633 -10.09 10.87 -22.60
CA GLU A 633 -10.42 9.58 -23.23
C GLU A 633 -11.45 8.81 -22.42
N PHE A 634 -11.38 8.85 -21.08
CA PHE A 634 -12.39 8.25 -20.22
C PHE A 634 -13.72 9.00 -20.27
N SER A 635 -13.71 10.34 -20.40
CA SER A 635 -14.95 11.09 -20.64
C SER A 635 -15.59 10.69 -21.98
N LYS A 636 -14.79 10.40 -23.01
CA LYS A 636 -15.32 9.85 -24.28
C LYS A 636 -15.96 8.49 -24.07
N LEU A 637 -15.32 7.61 -23.28
CA LEU A 637 -15.88 6.30 -22.95
C LEU A 637 -17.21 6.41 -22.21
N ALA A 638 -17.31 7.31 -21.21
CA ALA A 638 -18.53 7.56 -20.46
C ALA A 638 -19.67 8.08 -21.36
N VAL A 639 -19.39 9.03 -22.27
CA VAL A 639 -20.37 9.51 -23.27
C VAL A 639 -20.82 8.37 -24.20
N ALA A 640 -19.87 7.59 -24.72
CA ALA A 640 -20.17 6.48 -25.61
C ALA A 640 -21.05 5.42 -24.91
N PHE A 641 -20.70 5.07 -23.68
CA PHE A 641 -21.47 4.14 -22.84
C PHE A 641 -22.90 4.64 -22.60
N ALA A 642 -23.06 5.92 -22.24
CA ALA A 642 -24.37 6.54 -22.02
C ALA A 642 -25.24 6.48 -23.27
N ILE A 643 -24.72 6.86 -24.44
CA ILE A 643 -25.51 6.93 -25.68
C ILE A 643 -25.83 5.55 -26.22
N GLU A 644 -24.85 4.64 -26.24
CA GLU A 644 -25.00 3.31 -26.82
C GLU A 644 -25.93 2.41 -26.00
N LEU A 645 -25.77 2.39 -24.67
CA LEU A 645 -26.60 1.56 -23.81
C LEU A 645 -27.87 2.28 -23.35
N GLY A 646 -27.81 3.60 -23.17
CA GLY A 646 -28.95 4.42 -22.80
C GLY A 646 -29.92 4.65 -23.95
N GLY A 647 -29.44 4.54 -25.19
CA GLY A 647 -30.17 4.87 -26.41
C GLY A 647 -30.45 6.37 -26.50
N TRP A 648 -30.62 6.91 -27.70
CA TRP A 648 -30.99 8.31 -27.88
C TRP A 648 -31.95 8.46 -29.06
N LYS A 649 -33.15 8.98 -28.78
CA LYS A 649 -34.09 9.40 -29.82
C LYS A 649 -33.83 10.87 -30.13
N LYS A 650 -33.28 11.16 -31.32
CA LYS A 650 -33.19 12.51 -31.87
C LYS A 650 -34.41 12.84 -32.73
#